data_AF-A0A2U4BME5-F1
#
_entry.id   AF-A0A2U4BME5-F1
#
_cell.length_a   1.000
_cell.length_b   1.000
_cell.length_c   1.000
_cell.angle_alpha   90.00
_cell.angle_beta   90.00
_cell.angle_gamma   90.00
#
_symmetry.space_group_name_H-M   'P 1'
#
loop_
_entity.id
_entity.type
_entity.pdbx_description
1 polymer ?
#
loop_
_entity_poly.entity_id
_entity_poly.type
_entity_poly.pdbx_seq_one_letter_code
_entity_poly.pdbx_strand_id
1 'polypeptide(L)'
;MDGSGPFSCPICLESLREPVTLPCGHNFCLACLGALWPHRGAGGAGGPGGTARCPLCQEPFPDGLQLRKNHTLSELLQLRQGSGPGPGPGPARAPEPVAPSAPPSAPPSAPEPSAPCAPEPWPAGEEPVRCDACPEGAALPAALSCLSCFASFCPAHLGPHERSPALRGHRLVPPLRRLEESLCPRHLRPLERYCRAERVCLCEACAAQEHRGHELVSLEQERALQEAEQPKVLSAVEDRMDELGAGIAQSRRTVALIKSTAVAERERVSRLFAEAAAVLQGFQAEVLSFIDEGEATMLGRSQGDLRRQEGQRSRLSRARHNLGQVPEADSVSFLQVRAALQAREDVEGGRREAEGEGSGCLGFRAVPAPGGAVSPQPGGAVASRALMGVCLVQELLELRLALEEGCGPGPGPPGELSFTKSSQAVQVVRDGLASACTSQWEQLQGLGSDEDGLQKPGTEADAESQDPESANSLESEAPRDYFLKFAYIVDLDSDTADKFLQLFGTKGVKRVLCPINYPESPTRFTHCEQVLGEGALDRGTYYWEVEIIEGWVSVGVMAEDFSPQEPYDRGRLGRNAHSCCLQWNGRSFSVWFHGLELLLPHPFSPTVGICLEYADRTLAFYAVRDGKMSLLRRLKTSRARRSGTPASPVDPFQSRLDSHFAGLFTHRLKPAFFLESVDAHLQIGPLKKSCISVLKRR
;
A
#
# COMPACT_ATOMS: atom_id res chain seq x y z
N MET A 1 9.63 23.82 10.43
CA MET A 1 8.87 24.80 9.62
C MET A 1 9.57 26.11 9.91
N ASP A 2 10.68 26.36 9.22
CA ASP A 2 11.69 27.30 9.68
C ASP A 2 11.67 28.53 8.76
N GLY A 3 11.44 29.69 9.38
CA GLY A 3 11.09 30.96 8.73
C GLY A 3 12.16 31.57 7.83
N SER A 4 12.30 31.02 6.62
CA SER A 4 13.05 31.64 5.53
C SER A 4 12.05 32.27 4.55
N GLY A 5 11.78 33.57 4.71
CA GLY A 5 11.04 34.33 3.71
C GLY A 5 11.80 34.36 2.37
N PRO A 6 11.12 34.61 1.23
CA PRO A 6 11.67 34.55 -0.14
C PRO A 6 12.80 35.56 -0.44
N PHE A 7 13.26 36.32 0.55
CA PHE A 7 14.20 37.43 0.44
C PHE A 7 15.33 37.38 1.49
N SER A 8 15.57 36.20 2.06
CA SER A 8 16.67 35.97 3.00
C SER A 8 17.92 35.49 2.26
N CYS A 9 19.08 36.00 2.66
CA CYS A 9 20.38 35.58 2.15
C CYS A 9 20.73 34.22 2.75
N PRO A 10 20.97 33.17 1.96
CA PRO A 10 21.21 31.84 2.52
C PRO A 10 22.60 31.66 3.17
N ILE A 11 23.47 32.66 3.07
CA ILE A 11 24.79 32.68 3.72
C ILE A 11 24.72 33.29 5.11
N CYS A 12 24.14 34.50 5.25
CA CYS A 12 24.05 35.18 6.55
C CYS A 12 22.70 35.00 7.24
N LEU A 13 21.72 34.38 6.59
CA LEU A 13 20.35 34.13 7.05
C LEU A 13 19.55 35.41 7.38
N GLU A 14 20.08 36.60 7.08
CA GLU A 14 19.41 37.88 7.21
C GLU A 14 18.73 38.32 5.90
N SER A 15 17.91 39.38 5.95
CA SER A 15 17.42 40.08 4.74
C SER A 15 18.58 40.48 3.83
N LEU A 16 18.42 40.26 2.53
CA LEU A 16 19.44 40.58 1.52
C LEU A 16 19.86 42.06 1.59
N ARG A 17 21.17 42.31 1.76
CA ARG A 17 21.78 43.65 1.67
C ARG A 17 22.68 43.68 0.44
N GLU A 18 22.42 44.63 -0.45
CA GLU A 18 23.03 44.68 -1.80
C GLU A 18 22.93 43.31 -2.50
N PRO A 19 21.71 42.81 -2.76
CA PRO A 19 21.49 41.50 -3.36
C PRO A 19 22.24 41.35 -4.68
N VAL A 20 22.86 40.19 -4.90
CA VAL A 20 23.47 39.76 -6.15
C VAL A 20 22.77 38.50 -6.61
N THR A 21 22.40 38.46 -7.89
CA THR A 21 21.75 37.31 -8.51
C THR A 21 22.77 36.59 -9.38
N LEU A 22 22.99 35.30 -9.11
CA LEU A 22 23.82 34.45 -9.97
C LEU A 22 23.01 34.01 -11.22
N PRO A 23 23.66 33.53 -12.31
CA PRO A 23 22.97 33.04 -13.50
C PRO A 23 21.93 31.94 -13.23
N CYS A 24 22.16 31.13 -12.19
CA CYS A 24 21.22 30.13 -11.68
C CYS A 24 19.96 30.70 -10.99
N GLY A 25 19.81 32.02 -10.90
CA GLY A 25 18.65 32.71 -10.28
C GLY A 25 18.71 32.87 -8.76
N HIS A 26 19.70 32.27 -8.07
CA HIS A 26 19.85 32.41 -6.62
C HIS A 26 20.42 33.77 -6.20
N ASN A 27 19.96 34.27 -5.04
CA ASN A 27 20.25 35.61 -4.54
C ASN A 27 21.05 35.58 -3.22
N PHE A 28 22.10 36.39 -3.14
CA PHE A 28 22.99 36.49 -1.98
C PHE A 28 23.34 37.96 -1.69
N CYS A 29 23.78 38.30 -0.47
CA CYS A 29 24.39 39.62 -0.24
C CYS A 29 25.73 39.71 -0.99
N LEU A 30 26.01 40.85 -1.63
CA LEU A 30 27.28 41.10 -2.32
C LEU A 30 28.50 40.81 -1.43
N ALA A 31 28.45 41.27 -0.16
CA ALA A 31 29.50 41.02 0.82
C ALA A 31 29.63 39.55 1.20
N CYS A 32 28.52 38.81 1.34
CA CYS A 32 28.54 37.39 1.70
C CYS A 32 29.15 36.54 0.57
N LEU A 33 28.80 36.84 -0.67
CA LEU A 33 29.34 36.14 -1.83
C LEU A 33 30.80 36.53 -2.10
N GLY A 34 31.16 37.81 -1.90
CA GLY A 34 32.54 38.29 -1.99
C GLY A 34 33.46 37.74 -0.90
N ALA A 35 32.95 37.48 0.31
CA ALA A 35 33.71 36.87 1.42
C ALA A 35 33.99 35.38 1.21
N LEU A 36 33.14 34.67 0.44
CA LEU A 36 33.40 33.30 -0.02
C LEU A 36 34.36 33.27 -1.22
N TRP A 37 34.53 34.40 -1.90
CA TRP A 37 35.38 34.54 -3.10
C TRP A 37 36.43 35.67 -2.99
N PRO A 38 37.26 35.75 -1.92
CA PRO A 38 38.27 36.79 -1.81
C PRO A 38 39.50 36.39 -2.63
N HIS A 39 39.80 37.18 -3.68
CA HIS A 39 41.00 37.11 -4.53
C HIS A 39 41.08 36.01 -5.61
N ARG A 40 40.54 36.32 -6.79
CA ARG A 40 41.20 36.03 -8.07
C ARG A 40 41.25 37.32 -8.90
N GLY A 41 42.17 38.20 -8.55
CA GLY A 41 42.43 39.43 -9.28
C GLY A 41 43.86 39.88 -9.08
N ALA A 42 44.58 39.99 -10.20
CA ALA A 42 45.94 40.50 -10.40
C ALA A 42 47.13 39.56 -10.07
N GLY A 43 47.64 38.92 -11.13
CA GLY A 43 49.07 38.55 -11.28
C GLY A 43 49.57 37.37 -10.45
N GLY A 44 49.52 36.16 -11.00
CA GLY A 44 50.22 35.01 -10.43
C GLY A 44 49.85 33.70 -11.12
N ALA A 45 50.78 33.13 -11.86
CA ALA A 45 50.65 31.81 -12.47
C ALA A 45 50.47 30.72 -11.39
N GLY A 46 49.45 29.86 -11.54
CA GLY A 46 49.32 28.64 -10.73
C GLY A 46 47.95 27.95 -10.80
N GLY A 47 47.83 26.90 -11.62
CA GLY A 47 46.87 25.80 -11.44
C GLY A 47 45.61 25.82 -12.33
N PRO A 48 45.24 24.71 -13.00
CA PRO A 48 44.12 24.66 -13.93
C PRO A 48 42.76 24.47 -13.23
N GLY A 49 41.73 25.18 -13.71
CA GLY A 49 40.39 24.62 -13.87
C GLY A 49 39.46 24.55 -12.65
N GLY A 50 39.40 25.58 -11.81
CA GLY A 50 38.33 25.71 -10.81
C GLY A 50 37.28 26.73 -11.24
N THR A 51 36.21 26.30 -11.91
CA THR A 51 35.04 27.14 -12.25
C THR A 51 34.30 27.55 -10.97
N ALA A 52 34.03 28.84 -10.81
CA ALA A 52 33.19 29.35 -9.72
C ALA A 52 31.79 28.68 -9.71
N ARG A 53 31.27 28.33 -8.53
CA ARG A 53 30.02 27.58 -8.35
C ARG A 53 29.08 28.28 -7.38
N CYS A 54 27.78 28.19 -7.63
CA CYS A 54 26.75 28.71 -6.73
C CYS A 54 26.80 27.99 -5.36
N PRO A 55 26.83 28.70 -4.22
CA PRO A 55 26.84 28.08 -2.89
C PRO A 55 25.57 27.26 -2.56
N LEU A 56 24.48 27.46 -3.29
CA LEU A 56 23.19 26.78 -3.05
C LEU A 56 22.96 25.58 -3.95
N CYS A 57 23.06 25.77 -5.27
CA CYS A 57 22.76 24.71 -6.25
C CYS A 57 24.01 24.09 -6.89
N GLN A 58 25.21 24.58 -6.55
CA GLN A 58 26.49 24.16 -7.11
C GLN A 58 26.65 24.31 -8.63
N GLU A 59 25.74 25.03 -9.29
CA GLU A 59 25.79 25.29 -10.71
C GLU A 59 27.03 26.14 -11.06
N PRO A 60 27.85 25.72 -12.04
CA PRO A 60 29.05 26.44 -12.43
C PRO A 60 28.70 27.72 -13.20
N PHE A 61 29.45 28.79 -12.98
CA PHE A 61 29.34 30.03 -13.73
C PHE A 61 30.72 30.54 -14.19
N PRO A 62 30.80 31.40 -15.21
CA PRO A 62 32.07 31.79 -15.82
C PRO A 62 33.06 32.45 -14.85
N ASP A 63 34.32 32.02 -14.92
CA ASP A 63 35.42 32.63 -14.17
C ASP A 63 35.65 34.07 -14.68
N GLY A 64 35.44 35.07 -13.81
CA GLY A 64 35.53 36.49 -14.16
C GLY A 64 34.19 37.23 -14.21
N LEU A 65 33.08 36.57 -13.85
CA LEU A 65 31.79 37.23 -13.67
C LEU A 65 31.93 38.35 -12.62
N GLN A 66 31.77 39.60 -13.04
CA GLN A 66 31.73 40.72 -12.11
C GLN A 66 30.39 40.68 -11.35
N LEU A 67 30.46 40.41 -10.04
CA LEU A 67 29.30 40.46 -9.17
C LEU A 67 28.78 41.90 -9.10
N ARG A 68 27.63 42.14 -9.72
CA ARG A 68 26.92 43.43 -9.68
C ARG A 68 25.69 43.31 -8.80
N LYS A 69 25.40 44.36 -8.04
CA LYS A 69 24.15 44.44 -7.27
C LYS A 69 22.95 44.39 -8.21
N ASN A 70 21.96 43.57 -7.86
CA ASN A 70 20.65 43.55 -8.48
C ASN A 70 19.86 44.75 -7.94
N HIS A 71 19.84 45.82 -8.73
CA HIS A 71 19.09 47.05 -8.49
C HIS A 71 17.58 46.82 -8.27
N THR A 72 16.94 46.01 -9.13
CA THR A 72 15.50 45.70 -9.01
C THR A 72 15.16 45.01 -7.68
N LEU A 73 15.96 44.03 -7.27
CA LEU A 73 15.77 43.34 -6.00
C LEU A 73 16.08 44.28 -4.82
N SER A 74 17.05 45.18 -4.96
CA SER A 74 17.35 46.19 -3.95
C SER A 74 16.18 47.16 -3.73
N GLU A 75 15.52 47.60 -4.80
CA GLU A 75 14.36 48.50 -4.76
C GLU A 75 13.13 47.81 -4.16
N LEU A 76 12.87 46.55 -4.53
CA LEU A 76 11.79 45.75 -3.95
C LEU A 76 11.97 45.54 -2.43
N LEU A 77 13.20 45.36 -1.97
CA LEU A 77 13.51 45.23 -0.55
C LEU A 77 13.34 46.55 0.21
N GLN A 78 13.55 47.70 -0.43
CA GLN A 78 13.31 49.03 0.14
C GLN A 78 11.82 49.37 0.22
N LEU A 79 11.05 49.07 -0.84
CA LEU A 79 9.59 49.25 -0.86
C LEU A 79 8.90 48.47 0.27
N ARG A 80 9.41 47.28 0.61
CA ARG A 80 8.90 46.45 1.70
C ARG A 80 9.28 46.96 3.10
N GLN A 81 10.34 47.77 3.21
CA GLN A 81 10.82 48.36 4.47
C GLN A 81 10.21 49.75 4.75
N GLY A 82 9.52 50.35 3.77
CA GLY A 82 9.01 51.72 3.80
C GLY A 82 7.56 51.94 4.29
N SER A 83 6.93 50.99 4.99
CA SER A 83 5.59 51.19 5.56
C SER A 83 5.64 51.51 7.07
N GLY A 84 5.66 52.81 7.41
CA GLY A 84 5.44 53.34 8.77
C GLY A 84 4.97 54.81 8.72
N PRO A 85 4.02 55.26 9.57
CA PRO A 85 3.32 56.54 9.39
C PRO A 85 4.00 57.72 10.11
N GLY A 86 3.88 58.93 9.55
CA GLY A 86 4.25 60.21 10.20
C GLY A 86 3.94 61.44 9.32
N PRO A 87 3.69 62.63 9.89
CA PRO A 87 2.51 63.46 9.57
C PRO A 87 2.75 64.64 8.59
N GLY A 88 1.66 65.11 7.98
CA GLY A 88 1.62 66.21 6.99
C GLY A 88 1.81 67.63 7.55
N PRO A 89 1.62 68.66 6.69
CA PRO A 89 0.41 69.48 6.80
C PRO A 89 -0.24 69.83 5.44
N GLY A 90 -1.56 70.06 5.45
CA GLY A 90 -2.40 70.41 4.28
C GLY A 90 -2.50 71.92 3.99
N PRO A 91 -3.65 72.45 3.55
CA PRO A 91 -4.35 72.15 2.29
C PRO A 91 -4.67 73.43 1.50
N ALA A 92 -4.91 73.34 0.18
CA ALA A 92 -5.62 74.40 -0.56
C ALA A 92 -6.38 73.86 -1.79
N ARG A 93 -7.69 73.72 -1.56
CA ARG A 93 -8.88 73.83 -2.42
C ARG A 93 -8.74 73.97 -3.97
N ALA A 94 -9.55 73.15 -4.65
CA ALA A 94 -9.89 73.17 -6.08
C ALA A 94 -10.65 74.43 -6.55
N PRO A 95 -10.77 74.65 -7.88
CA PRO A 95 -12.02 74.26 -8.54
C PRO A 95 -11.88 73.56 -9.92
N GLU A 96 -12.97 72.88 -10.29
CA GLU A 96 -13.22 72.09 -11.52
C GLU A 96 -13.61 72.95 -12.77
N PRO A 97 -13.73 72.34 -13.98
CA PRO A 97 -13.46 73.00 -15.26
C PRO A 97 -14.71 73.53 -16.00
N VAL A 98 -14.49 74.45 -16.95
CA VAL A 98 -15.47 74.87 -17.96
C VAL A 98 -14.86 74.61 -19.34
N ALA A 99 -15.53 73.78 -20.15
CA ALA A 99 -15.22 73.57 -21.56
C ALA A 99 -15.64 74.79 -22.41
N PRO A 100 -14.99 75.04 -23.55
CA PRO A 100 -15.80 75.22 -24.76
C PRO A 100 -15.22 74.60 -26.05
N SER A 101 -16.12 73.91 -26.75
CA SER A 101 -16.47 73.98 -28.17
C SER A 101 -15.54 74.64 -29.22
N ALA A 102 -15.30 73.89 -30.30
CA ALA A 102 -14.86 74.33 -31.64
C ALA A 102 -15.87 75.27 -32.32
N PRO A 103 -15.47 76.15 -33.29
CA PRO A 103 -15.56 75.84 -34.74
C PRO A 103 -14.54 76.67 -35.62
N PRO A 104 -14.72 76.95 -36.94
CA PRO A 104 -14.73 76.05 -38.11
C PRO A 104 -13.81 76.49 -39.30
N SER A 105 -13.56 75.53 -40.22
CA SER A 105 -13.46 75.59 -41.71
C SER A 105 -12.70 76.70 -42.48
N ALA A 106 -11.72 76.29 -43.32
CA ALA A 106 -11.56 76.73 -44.73
C ALA A 106 -10.62 75.80 -45.55
N PRO A 107 -10.76 75.69 -46.91
CA PRO A 107 -10.19 74.63 -47.77
C PRO A 107 -9.17 75.19 -48.81
N PRO A 108 -8.87 74.52 -49.96
CA PRO A 108 -8.04 73.32 -50.15
C PRO A 108 -6.84 73.58 -51.09
N SER A 109 -5.79 72.73 -51.10
CA SER A 109 -4.87 72.59 -52.25
C SER A 109 -3.96 71.34 -52.19
N ALA A 110 -4.16 70.46 -53.18
CA ALA A 110 -3.23 69.58 -53.92
C ALA A 110 -2.44 68.44 -53.22
N PRO A 111 -2.08 67.36 -53.96
CA PRO A 111 -1.77 66.04 -53.40
C PRO A 111 -0.26 65.78 -53.26
N GLU A 112 0.16 65.09 -52.20
CA GLU A 112 1.50 64.52 -52.03
C GLU A 112 1.46 63.19 -51.25
N PRO A 113 2.51 62.36 -51.31
CA PRO A 113 2.40 60.91 -51.43
C PRO A 113 2.17 60.16 -50.11
N SER A 114 1.69 58.92 -50.27
CA SER A 114 1.29 57.93 -49.28
C SER A 114 2.11 57.93 -47.98
N ALA A 115 1.42 58.19 -46.86
CA ALA A 115 1.94 57.98 -45.50
C ALA A 115 2.09 56.48 -45.18
N PRO A 116 3.08 56.07 -44.36
CA PRO A 116 3.12 54.72 -43.79
C PRO A 116 1.99 54.54 -42.78
N CYS A 117 1.35 53.36 -42.81
CA CYS A 117 0.22 52.97 -41.96
C CYS A 117 0.46 53.25 -40.46
N ALA A 118 -0.58 53.73 -39.77
CA ALA A 118 -0.61 53.85 -38.31
C ALA A 118 -0.49 52.47 -37.63
N PRO A 119 0.16 52.36 -36.46
CA PRO A 119 0.26 51.10 -35.72
C PRO A 119 -1.11 50.67 -35.18
N GLU A 120 -1.43 49.38 -35.27
CA GLU A 120 -2.65 48.81 -34.69
C GLU A 120 -2.68 48.97 -33.15
N PRO A 121 -3.86 49.17 -32.54
CA PRO A 121 -4.00 49.25 -31.08
C PRO A 121 -3.61 47.93 -30.40
N TRP A 122 -3.03 48.04 -29.20
CA TRP A 122 -2.59 46.89 -28.40
C TRP A 122 -3.78 46.03 -27.95
N PRO A 123 -3.66 44.69 -27.92
CA PRO A 123 -4.72 43.82 -27.43
C PRO A 123 -5.05 44.13 -25.96
N ALA A 124 -6.34 44.07 -25.64
CA ALA A 124 -6.85 44.47 -24.33
C ALA A 124 -6.29 43.60 -23.20
N GLY A 125 -5.42 44.17 -22.35
CA GLY A 125 -4.95 43.52 -21.11
C GLY A 125 -3.46 43.64 -20.80
N GLU A 126 -2.62 44.09 -21.74
CA GLU A 126 -1.18 44.22 -21.52
C GLU A 126 -0.75 45.68 -21.28
N GLU A 127 0.09 45.91 -20.25
CA GLU A 127 0.69 47.25 -20.02
C GLU A 127 1.62 47.64 -21.18
N PRO A 128 1.54 48.87 -21.71
CA PRO A 128 2.39 49.31 -22.82
C PRO A 128 3.86 49.40 -22.40
N VAL A 129 4.77 49.04 -23.32
CA VAL A 129 6.21 49.23 -23.14
C VAL A 129 6.49 50.71 -22.90
N ARG A 130 7.28 51.04 -21.88
CA ARG A 130 7.55 52.43 -21.46
C ARG A 130 8.84 52.95 -22.09
N CYS A 131 8.94 54.26 -22.24
CA CYS A 131 10.14 54.89 -22.77
C CYS A 131 11.28 54.93 -21.74
N ASP A 132 12.45 54.43 -22.14
CA ASP A 132 13.65 54.34 -21.28
C ASP A 132 14.41 55.68 -21.14
N ALA A 133 14.11 56.66 -22.01
CA ALA A 133 14.74 57.99 -21.99
C ALA A 133 13.93 59.03 -21.21
N CYS A 134 12.71 58.70 -20.78
CA CYS A 134 11.89 59.59 -19.97
C CYS A 134 12.36 59.59 -18.50
N PRO A 135 12.20 60.72 -17.78
CA PRO A 135 12.49 60.77 -16.36
C PRO A 135 11.61 59.79 -15.56
N GLU A 136 12.18 59.20 -14.51
CA GLU A 136 11.53 58.19 -13.66
C GLU A 136 10.17 58.69 -13.13
N GLY A 137 9.13 57.87 -13.28
CA GLY A 137 7.75 58.19 -12.89
C GLY A 137 6.92 58.93 -13.95
N ALA A 138 7.52 59.40 -15.04
CA ALA A 138 6.83 60.07 -16.16
C ALA A 138 7.07 59.38 -17.51
N ALA A 139 7.46 58.09 -17.49
CA ALA A 139 7.75 57.33 -18.70
C ALA A 139 6.52 57.12 -19.57
N LEU A 140 6.49 57.86 -20.69
CA LEU A 140 5.44 57.76 -21.70
C LEU A 140 5.49 56.39 -22.40
N PRO A 141 4.37 55.93 -22.97
CA PRO A 141 4.37 54.75 -23.83
C PRO A 141 5.40 54.91 -24.95
N ALA A 142 6.22 53.88 -25.13
CA ALA A 142 7.14 53.80 -26.25
C ALA A 142 6.35 53.63 -27.54
N ALA A 143 6.74 54.37 -28.57
CA ALA A 143 6.21 54.22 -29.91
C ALA A 143 7.03 53.22 -30.72
N LEU A 144 8.35 53.21 -30.55
CA LEU A 144 9.27 52.27 -31.20
C LEU A 144 10.42 51.90 -30.26
N SER A 145 10.94 50.68 -30.40
CA SER A 145 12.20 50.27 -29.79
C SER A 145 13.32 50.28 -30.83
N CYS A 146 14.49 50.73 -30.41
CA CYS A 146 15.69 50.76 -31.23
C CYS A 146 16.59 49.59 -30.88
N LEU A 147 16.79 48.68 -31.85
CA LEU A 147 17.66 47.51 -31.67
C LEU A 147 19.16 47.86 -31.64
N SER A 148 19.51 49.10 -32.03
CA SER A 148 20.88 49.61 -31.99
C SER A 148 21.19 50.35 -30.68
N CYS A 149 20.20 51.00 -30.08
CA CYS A 149 20.33 51.67 -28.78
C CYS A 149 19.92 50.80 -27.60
N PHE A 150 19.30 49.64 -27.86
CA PHE A 150 18.76 48.73 -26.85
C PHE A 150 17.79 49.42 -25.90
N ALA A 151 16.99 50.33 -26.45
CA ALA A 151 16.09 51.19 -25.69
C ALA A 151 14.79 51.45 -26.47
N SER A 152 13.71 51.64 -25.72
CA SER A 152 12.38 51.98 -26.17
C SER A 152 12.13 53.47 -26.02
N PHE A 153 11.61 54.10 -27.07
CA PHE A 153 11.47 55.54 -27.14
C PHE A 153 10.02 55.95 -27.40
N CYS A 154 9.54 56.93 -26.62
CA CYS A 154 8.30 57.63 -26.94
C CYS A 154 8.52 58.55 -28.16
N PRO A 155 7.45 59.04 -28.82
CA PRO A 155 7.58 59.90 -30.00
C PRO A 155 8.52 61.11 -29.82
N ALA A 156 8.51 61.73 -28.63
CA ALA A 156 9.39 62.86 -28.33
C ALA A 156 10.89 62.47 -28.36
N HIS A 157 11.22 61.29 -27.86
CA HIS A 157 12.60 60.77 -27.79
C HIS A 157 13.04 60.02 -29.05
N LEU A 158 12.16 59.82 -30.03
CA LEU A 158 12.51 59.32 -31.37
C LEU A 158 13.08 60.42 -32.28
N GLY A 159 12.81 61.69 -32.01
CA GLY A 159 13.27 62.81 -32.83
C GLY A 159 14.78 62.80 -33.19
N PRO A 160 15.70 62.42 -32.29
CA PRO A 160 17.11 62.25 -32.62
C PRO A 160 17.39 61.17 -33.67
N HIS A 161 16.61 60.07 -33.68
CA HIS A 161 16.74 58.99 -34.67
C HIS A 161 16.29 59.42 -36.07
N GLU A 162 15.38 60.40 -36.16
CA GLU A 162 14.89 60.93 -37.44
C GLU A 162 15.75 62.07 -37.98
N ARG A 163 16.23 62.96 -37.09
CA ARG A 163 16.91 64.21 -37.47
C ARG A 163 18.44 64.12 -37.48
N SER A 164 19.03 63.23 -36.69
CA SER A 164 20.50 63.09 -36.63
C SER A 164 21.00 62.13 -37.71
N PRO A 165 21.94 62.56 -38.59
CA PRO A 165 22.56 61.67 -39.57
C PRO A 165 23.22 60.45 -38.95
N ALA A 166 23.71 60.57 -37.71
CA ALA A 166 24.38 59.48 -36.99
C ALA A 166 23.42 58.38 -36.49
N LEU A 167 22.15 58.71 -36.26
CA LEU A 167 21.15 57.79 -35.68
C LEU A 167 20.09 57.35 -36.72
N ARG A 168 20.05 57.98 -37.89
CA ARG A 168 19.11 57.68 -38.98
C ARG A 168 19.24 56.25 -39.54
N GLY A 169 20.39 55.61 -39.34
CA GLY A 169 20.65 54.22 -39.73
C GLY A 169 20.26 53.18 -38.67
N HIS A 170 19.76 53.59 -37.50
CA HIS A 170 19.35 52.66 -36.46
C HIS A 170 18.03 51.96 -36.80
N ARG A 171 17.96 50.65 -36.54
CA ARG A 171 16.76 49.86 -36.82
C ARG A 171 15.72 50.03 -35.70
N LEU A 172 14.59 50.63 -36.06
CA LEU A 172 13.43 50.80 -35.19
C LEU A 172 12.38 49.72 -35.46
N VAL A 173 11.81 49.14 -34.41
CA VAL A 173 10.78 48.10 -34.46
C VAL A 173 9.62 48.45 -33.51
N PRO A 174 8.44 47.82 -33.65
CA PRO A 174 7.38 47.97 -32.66
C PRO A 174 7.88 47.69 -31.23
N PRO A 175 7.32 48.32 -30.19
CA PRO A 175 7.87 48.26 -28.85
C PRO A 175 7.96 46.83 -28.31
N LEU A 176 9.17 46.39 -27.93
CA LEU A 176 9.43 45.05 -27.39
C LEU A 176 9.69 45.12 -25.88
N ARG A 177 9.02 44.25 -25.10
CA ARG A 177 9.23 44.18 -23.63
C ARG A 177 10.61 43.63 -23.25
N ARG A 178 11.17 42.74 -24.08
CA ARG A 178 12.44 42.04 -23.82
C ARG A 178 13.35 42.15 -25.03
N LEU A 179 13.98 43.31 -25.19
CA LEU A 179 14.90 43.58 -26.30
C LEU A 179 16.09 42.61 -26.32
N GLU A 180 16.51 42.12 -25.15
CA GLU A 180 17.61 41.18 -24.96
C GLU A 180 17.37 39.81 -25.64
N GLU A 181 16.10 39.36 -25.69
CA GLU A 181 15.72 38.08 -26.33
C GLU A 181 15.72 38.16 -27.87
N SER A 182 15.74 39.39 -28.42
CA SER A 182 15.83 39.64 -29.87
C SER A 182 17.26 39.75 -30.38
N LEU A 183 18.25 39.51 -29.50
CA LEU A 183 19.67 39.61 -29.80
C LEU A 183 20.35 38.26 -29.70
N CYS A 184 21.35 38.07 -30.55
CA CYS A 184 22.24 36.93 -30.44
C CYS A 184 23.04 37.03 -29.12
N PRO A 185 23.00 36.01 -28.25
CA PRO A 185 23.68 36.05 -26.95
C PRO A 185 25.22 36.13 -27.08
N ARG A 186 25.77 35.74 -28.25
CA ARG A 186 27.21 35.74 -28.51
C ARG A 186 27.72 37.01 -29.16
N HIS A 187 26.92 37.59 -30.04
CA HIS A 187 27.34 38.73 -30.87
C HIS A 187 26.64 40.04 -30.50
N LEU A 188 25.62 39.99 -29.64
CA LEU A 188 24.78 41.13 -29.25
C LEU A 188 24.23 41.90 -30.46
N ARG A 189 23.99 41.17 -31.56
CA ARG A 189 23.40 41.67 -32.80
C ARG A 189 21.98 41.14 -32.97
N PRO A 190 21.08 41.88 -33.63
CA PRO A 190 19.72 41.43 -33.90
C PRO A 190 19.66 40.05 -34.56
N LEU A 191 18.70 39.24 -34.13
CA LEU A 191 18.37 37.98 -34.80
C LEU A 191 17.55 38.30 -36.05
N GLU A 192 18.00 37.84 -37.21
CA GLU A 192 17.43 38.20 -38.51
C GLU A 192 17.19 36.99 -39.43
N ARG A 193 17.82 35.84 -39.12
CA ARG A 193 17.75 34.60 -39.91
C ARG A 193 17.22 33.46 -39.06
N TYR A 194 16.53 32.50 -39.68
CA TYR A 194 16.18 31.22 -39.07
C TYR A 194 16.91 30.09 -39.77
N CYS A 195 17.59 29.24 -39.01
CA CYS A 195 18.19 28.02 -39.53
C CYS A 195 17.20 26.86 -39.41
N ARG A 196 16.73 26.31 -40.52
CA ARG A 196 15.75 25.19 -40.50
C ARG A 196 16.33 23.89 -39.96
N ALA A 197 17.62 23.62 -40.21
CA ALA A 197 18.29 22.40 -39.75
C ALA A 197 18.38 22.33 -38.21
N GLU A 198 18.76 23.43 -37.58
CA GLU A 198 18.94 23.53 -36.12
C GLU A 198 17.77 24.19 -35.38
N ARG A 199 16.77 24.67 -36.13
CA ARG A 199 15.54 25.29 -35.62
C ARG A 199 15.77 26.48 -34.69
N VAL A 200 16.77 27.31 -35.02
CA VAL A 200 17.24 28.42 -34.18
C VAL A 200 17.25 29.75 -34.95
N CYS A 201 16.92 30.84 -34.24
CA CYS A 201 17.05 32.21 -34.74
C CYS A 201 18.51 32.69 -34.59
N LEU A 202 19.06 33.31 -35.62
CA LEU A 202 20.47 33.67 -35.75
C LEU A 202 20.64 35.13 -36.17
N CYS A 203 21.75 35.73 -35.75
CA CYS A 203 22.22 37.00 -36.34
C CYS A 203 23.06 36.74 -37.60
N GLU A 204 23.25 37.78 -38.41
CA GLU A 204 24.06 37.71 -39.64
C GLU A 204 25.50 37.22 -39.42
N ALA A 205 26.09 37.47 -38.25
CA ALA A 205 27.43 36.97 -37.93
C ALA A 205 27.46 35.44 -37.73
N CYS A 206 26.47 34.87 -37.04
CA CYS A 206 26.33 33.42 -36.88
C CYS A 206 26.03 32.75 -38.22
N ALA A 207 25.08 33.30 -38.99
CA ALA A 207 24.74 32.83 -40.32
C ALA A 207 25.98 32.77 -41.23
N ALA A 208 26.79 33.83 -41.23
CA ALA A 208 27.96 33.96 -42.06
C ALA A 208 29.22 33.27 -41.51
N GLN A 209 29.20 32.55 -40.40
CA GLN A 209 30.39 31.86 -39.87
C GLN A 209 30.10 30.39 -39.56
N GLU A 210 29.08 30.14 -38.75
CA GLU A 210 28.81 28.82 -38.17
C GLU A 210 27.78 28.03 -38.99
N HIS A 211 26.87 28.72 -39.68
CA HIS A 211 25.78 28.09 -40.44
C HIS A 211 25.91 28.29 -41.97
N ARG A 212 27.14 28.42 -42.48
CA ARG A 212 27.44 28.69 -43.92
C ARG A 212 26.91 27.63 -44.90
N GLY A 213 26.55 26.43 -44.42
CA GLY A 213 26.03 25.33 -45.23
C GLY A 213 24.60 24.91 -44.88
N HIS A 214 23.90 25.62 -44.00
CA HIS A 214 22.54 25.28 -43.60
C HIS A 214 21.52 26.06 -44.42
N GLU A 215 20.29 25.54 -44.49
CA GLU A 215 19.17 26.26 -45.10
C GLU A 215 18.73 27.40 -44.16
N LEU A 216 19.12 28.61 -44.53
CA LEU A 216 18.82 29.84 -43.80
C LEU A 216 17.72 30.62 -44.52
N VAL A 217 16.64 30.90 -43.81
CA VAL A 217 15.50 31.70 -44.30
C VAL A 217 15.32 32.95 -43.44
N SER A 218 14.54 33.93 -43.90
CA SER A 218 14.20 35.10 -43.07
C SER A 218 13.22 34.69 -41.96
N LEU A 219 13.28 35.38 -40.82
CA LEU A 219 12.34 35.14 -39.72
C LEU A 219 10.88 35.34 -40.17
N GLU A 220 10.62 36.35 -41.00
CA GLU A 220 9.28 36.66 -41.52
C GLU A 220 8.73 35.55 -42.41
N GLN A 221 9.57 34.97 -43.28
CA GLN A 221 9.17 33.90 -44.17
C GLN A 221 8.86 32.60 -43.41
N GLU A 222 9.72 32.23 -42.46
CA GLU A 222 9.48 31.03 -41.64
C GLU A 222 8.27 31.21 -40.73
N ARG A 223 8.12 32.41 -40.13
CA ARG A 223 6.95 32.75 -39.31
C ARG A 223 5.65 32.61 -40.11
N ALA A 224 5.59 33.13 -41.33
CA ALA A 224 4.39 33.02 -42.16
C ALA A 224 4.02 31.55 -42.47
N LEU A 225 5.02 30.69 -42.70
CA LEU A 225 4.80 29.25 -42.88
C LEU A 225 4.31 28.57 -41.60
N GLN A 226 4.90 28.92 -40.44
CA GLN A 226 4.48 28.36 -39.15
C GLN A 226 3.08 28.85 -38.74
N GLU A 227 2.74 30.12 -38.98
CA GLU A 227 1.40 30.69 -38.76
C GLU A 227 0.36 30.02 -39.69
N ALA A 228 0.73 29.66 -40.92
CA ALA A 228 -0.16 28.92 -41.82
C ALA A 228 -0.41 27.47 -41.36
N GLU A 229 0.56 26.83 -40.71
CA GLU A 229 0.42 25.47 -40.16
C GLU A 229 -0.18 25.46 -38.74
N GLN A 230 -0.13 26.58 -38.02
CA GLN A 230 -0.68 26.73 -36.67
C GLN A 230 -2.12 26.21 -36.50
N PRO A 231 -3.11 26.55 -37.36
CA PRO A 231 -4.48 26.06 -37.18
C PRO A 231 -4.58 24.54 -37.24
N LYS A 232 -3.76 23.87 -38.07
CA LYS A 232 -3.75 22.39 -38.17
C LYS A 232 -3.14 21.75 -36.92
N VAL A 233 -2.10 22.36 -36.36
CA VAL A 233 -1.48 21.87 -35.12
C VAL A 233 -2.45 22.06 -33.96
N LEU A 234 -3.13 23.20 -33.88
CA LEU A 234 -4.14 23.47 -32.85
C LEU A 234 -5.31 22.49 -32.94
N SER A 235 -5.86 22.27 -34.14
CA SER A 235 -6.95 21.29 -34.31
C SER A 235 -6.52 19.88 -33.91
N ALA A 236 -5.30 19.44 -34.28
CA ALA A 236 -4.79 18.13 -33.88
C ALA A 236 -4.60 18.00 -32.36
N VAL A 237 -4.23 19.09 -31.68
CA VAL A 237 -4.13 19.12 -30.21
C VAL A 237 -5.53 19.05 -29.59
N GLU A 238 -6.50 19.80 -30.11
CA GLU A 238 -7.90 19.79 -29.66
C GLU A 238 -8.52 18.39 -29.83
N ASP A 239 -8.39 17.78 -31.01
CA ASP A 239 -8.85 16.42 -31.28
C ASP A 239 -8.23 15.42 -30.29
N ARG A 240 -6.93 15.55 -30.00
CA ARG A 240 -6.25 14.68 -29.06
C ARG A 240 -6.71 14.90 -27.62
N MET A 241 -7.02 16.14 -27.24
CA MET A 241 -7.59 16.46 -25.94
C MET A 241 -8.99 15.86 -25.79
N ASP A 242 -9.82 15.91 -26.83
CA ASP A 242 -11.15 15.32 -26.84
C ASP A 242 -11.12 13.79 -26.78
N GLU A 243 -10.23 13.14 -27.52
CA GLU A 243 -9.99 11.69 -27.44
C GLU A 243 -9.60 11.26 -26.02
N LEU A 244 -8.63 11.97 -25.43
CA LEU A 244 -8.19 11.71 -24.05
C LEU A 244 -9.33 11.97 -23.06
N GLY A 245 -10.11 13.03 -23.27
CA GLY A 245 -11.29 13.36 -22.47
C GLY A 245 -12.34 12.25 -22.50
N ALA A 246 -12.65 11.73 -23.70
CA ALA A 246 -13.57 10.60 -23.89
C ALA A 246 -13.05 9.33 -23.21
N GLY A 247 -11.76 9.03 -23.35
CA GLY A 247 -11.09 7.89 -22.70
C GLY A 247 -11.11 7.98 -21.16
N ILE A 248 -10.86 9.17 -20.60
CA ILE A 248 -10.97 9.43 -19.15
C ILE A 248 -12.42 9.25 -18.70
N ALA A 249 -13.40 9.78 -19.43
CA ALA A 249 -14.82 9.64 -19.10
C ALA A 249 -15.27 8.17 -19.13
N GLN A 250 -14.83 7.39 -20.13
CA GLN A 250 -15.09 5.95 -20.20
C GLN A 250 -14.46 5.21 -19.03
N SER A 251 -13.18 5.48 -18.73
CA SER A 251 -12.47 4.85 -17.61
C SER A 251 -13.16 5.14 -16.27
N ARG A 252 -13.61 6.39 -16.06
CA ARG A 252 -14.38 6.78 -14.87
C ARG A 252 -15.70 6.02 -14.75
N ARG A 253 -16.43 5.81 -15.86
CA ARG A 253 -17.66 5.00 -15.87
C ARG A 253 -17.39 3.55 -15.51
N THR A 254 -16.34 2.94 -16.07
CA THR A 254 -15.94 1.56 -15.76
C THR A 254 -15.58 1.41 -14.29
N VAL A 255 -14.80 2.35 -13.73
CA VAL A 255 -14.44 2.34 -12.30
C VAL A 255 -15.69 2.49 -11.42
N ALA A 256 -16.62 3.37 -11.78
CA ALA A 256 -17.87 3.54 -11.03
C ALA A 256 -18.71 2.26 -11.03
N LEU A 257 -18.80 1.57 -12.18
CA LEU A 257 -19.50 0.29 -12.30
C LEU A 257 -18.84 -0.80 -11.45
N ILE A 258 -17.51 -0.93 -11.51
CA ILE A 258 -16.77 -1.90 -10.68
C ILE A 258 -17.02 -1.63 -9.19
N LYS A 259 -16.99 -0.36 -8.77
CA LYS A 259 -17.24 0.02 -7.38
C LYS A 259 -18.66 -0.34 -6.95
N SER A 260 -19.69 -0.02 -7.74
CA SER A 260 -21.07 -0.32 -7.38
C SER A 260 -21.36 -1.82 -7.36
N THR A 261 -20.85 -2.58 -8.35
CA THR A 261 -20.97 -4.04 -8.38
C THR A 261 -20.26 -4.70 -7.19
N ALA A 262 -19.06 -4.24 -6.84
CA ALA A 262 -18.33 -4.77 -5.68
C ALA A 262 -19.05 -4.49 -4.35
N VAL A 263 -19.70 -3.33 -4.20
CA VAL A 263 -20.53 -3.03 -3.02
C VAL A 263 -21.73 -3.99 -2.96
N ALA A 264 -22.46 -4.14 -4.06
CA ALA A 264 -23.63 -5.01 -4.12
C ALA A 264 -23.28 -6.48 -3.81
N GLU A 265 -22.16 -6.98 -4.34
CA GLU A 265 -21.70 -8.35 -4.03
C GLU A 265 -21.29 -8.52 -2.56
N ARG A 266 -20.63 -7.53 -1.94
CA ARG A 266 -20.32 -7.59 -0.50
C ARG A 266 -21.58 -7.65 0.35
N GLU A 267 -22.59 -6.84 0.02
CA GLU A 267 -23.89 -6.87 0.72
C GLU A 267 -24.62 -8.20 0.50
N ARG A 268 -24.51 -8.78 -0.71
CA ARG A 268 -25.06 -10.10 -1.01
C ARG A 268 -24.39 -11.20 -0.19
N VAL A 269 -23.06 -11.23 -0.15
CA VAL A 269 -22.30 -12.20 0.66
C VAL A 269 -22.61 -12.04 2.15
N SER A 270 -22.63 -10.80 2.65
CA SER A 270 -22.95 -10.53 4.06
C SER A 270 -24.35 -11.02 4.46
N ARG A 271 -25.35 -10.85 3.58
CA ARG A 271 -26.71 -11.39 3.82
C ARG A 271 -26.72 -12.91 3.89
N LEU A 272 -26.03 -13.58 2.97
CA LEU A 272 -25.97 -15.04 2.96
C LEU A 272 -25.33 -15.62 4.22
N PHE A 273 -24.27 -14.98 4.74
CA PHE A 273 -23.68 -15.39 6.02
C PHE A 273 -24.61 -15.12 7.21
N ALA A 274 -25.35 -14.00 7.20
CA ALA A 274 -26.33 -13.72 8.25
C ALA A 274 -27.48 -14.75 8.24
N GLU A 275 -27.96 -15.14 7.07
CA GLU A 275 -28.96 -16.20 6.91
C GLU A 275 -28.44 -17.55 7.44
N ALA A 276 -27.22 -17.94 7.08
CA ALA A 276 -26.61 -19.19 7.57
C ALA A 276 -26.44 -19.18 9.10
N ALA A 277 -26.03 -18.04 9.68
CA ALA A 277 -25.92 -17.88 11.13
C ALA A 277 -27.28 -18.01 11.82
N ALA A 278 -28.35 -17.46 11.22
CA ALA A 278 -29.70 -17.58 11.76
C ALA A 278 -30.20 -19.04 11.77
N VAL A 279 -29.89 -19.83 10.73
CA VAL A 279 -30.22 -21.26 10.68
C VAL A 279 -29.52 -22.03 11.82
N LEU A 280 -28.22 -21.79 12.02
CA LEU A 280 -27.46 -22.43 13.09
C LEU A 280 -27.96 -22.03 14.49
N GLN A 281 -28.30 -20.76 14.68
CA GLN A 281 -28.88 -20.29 15.94
C GLN A 281 -30.26 -20.90 16.21
N GLY A 282 -31.08 -21.07 15.17
CA GLY A 282 -32.36 -21.78 15.26
C GLY A 282 -32.19 -23.22 15.71
N PHE A 283 -31.30 -23.97 15.04
CA PHE A 283 -30.99 -25.36 15.41
C PHE A 283 -30.43 -25.48 16.84
N GLN A 284 -29.54 -24.56 17.23
CA GLN A 284 -29.04 -24.52 18.61
C GLN A 284 -30.17 -24.34 19.63
N ALA A 285 -31.13 -23.46 19.35
CA ALA A 285 -32.27 -23.23 20.23
C ALA A 285 -33.16 -24.49 20.34
N GLU A 286 -33.41 -25.19 19.24
CA GLU A 286 -34.19 -26.44 19.22
C GLU A 286 -33.52 -27.57 20.03
N VAL A 287 -32.20 -27.74 19.89
CA VAL A 287 -31.45 -28.74 20.67
C VAL A 287 -31.48 -28.43 22.17
N LEU A 288 -31.34 -27.15 22.55
CA LEU A 288 -31.41 -26.73 23.95
C LEU A 288 -32.80 -26.94 24.54
N SER A 289 -33.87 -26.58 23.82
CA SER A 289 -35.23 -26.81 24.31
C SER A 289 -35.54 -28.29 24.51
N PHE A 290 -35.05 -29.17 23.61
CA PHE A 290 -35.19 -30.62 23.77
C PHE A 290 -34.51 -31.14 25.05
N ILE A 291 -33.32 -30.61 25.38
CA ILE A 291 -32.61 -30.96 26.63
C ILE A 291 -33.41 -30.50 27.85
N ASP A 292 -33.87 -29.25 27.85
CA ASP A 292 -34.62 -28.67 28.97
C ASP A 292 -35.94 -29.43 29.22
N GLU A 293 -36.66 -29.81 28.16
CA GLU A 293 -37.89 -30.61 28.24
C GLU A 293 -37.62 -32.03 28.77
N GLY A 294 -36.54 -32.66 28.32
CA GLY A 294 -36.09 -33.97 28.81
C GLY A 294 -35.72 -33.95 30.28
N GLU A 295 -34.97 -32.92 30.71
CA GLU A 295 -34.62 -32.70 32.12
C GLU A 295 -35.88 -32.48 32.98
N ALA A 296 -36.79 -31.60 32.56
CA ALA A 296 -38.03 -31.32 33.29
C ALA A 296 -38.90 -32.57 33.45
N THR A 297 -38.98 -33.42 32.42
CA THR A 297 -39.73 -34.68 32.46
C THR A 297 -39.12 -35.67 33.45
N MET A 298 -37.80 -35.85 33.42
CA MET A 298 -37.06 -36.74 34.32
C MET A 298 -37.16 -36.28 35.78
N LEU A 299 -36.96 -34.98 36.03
CA LEU A 299 -37.11 -34.38 37.36
C LEU A 299 -38.55 -34.50 37.86
N GLY A 300 -39.55 -34.29 37.00
CA GLY A 300 -40.97 -34.43 37.35
C GLY A 300 -41.31 -35.84 37.84
N ARG A 301 -40.84 -36.89 37.14
CA ARG A 301 -41.02 -38.29 37.55
C ARG A 301 -40.38 -38.56 38.91
N SER A 302 -39.10 -38.24 39.05
CA SER A 302 -38.33 -38.46 40.29
C SER A 302 -38.93 -37.72 41.49
N GLN A 303 -39.35 -36.46 41.32
CA GLN A 303 -40.01 -35.69 42.36
C GLN A 303 -41.39 -36.26 42.71
N GLY A 304 -42.13 -36.79 41.73
CA GLY A 304 -43.40 -37.48 41.95
C GLY A 304 -43.23 -38.72 42.84
N ASP A 305 -42.21 -39.53 42.56
CA ASP A 305 -41.88 -40.71 43.34
C ASP A 305 -41.41 -40.34 44.75
N LEU A 306 -40.57 -39.30 44.88
CA LEU A 306 -40.15 -38.76 46.18
C LEU A 306 -41.37 -38.35 47.02
N ARG A 307 -42.30 -37.57 46.45
CA ARG A 307 -43.54 -37.14 47.14
C ARG A 307 -44.39 -38.34 47.57
N ARG A 308 -44.47 -39.39 46.73
CA ARG A 308 -45.19 -40.63 47.06
C ARG A 308 -44.57 -41.33 48.27
N GLN A 309 -43.24 -41.49 48.27
CA GLN A 309 -42.49 -42.08 49.37
C GLN A 309 -42.62 -41.28 50.67
N GLU A 310 -42.51 -39.94 50.60
CA GLU A 310 -42.71 -39.06 51.75
C GLU A 310 -44.14 -39.14 52.31
N GLY A 311 -45.14 -39.25 51.44
CA GLY A 311 -46.54 -39.47 51.80
C GLY A 311 -46.76 -40.81 52.50
N GLN A 312 -46.17 -41.90 51.98
CA GLN A 312 -46.18 -43.22 52.63
C GLN A 312 -45.51 -43.16 54.01
N ARG A 313 -44.30 -42.59 54.12
CA ARG A 313 -43.59 -42.40 55.40
C ARG A 313 -44.44 -41.65 56.42
N SER A 314 -45.09 -40.55 56.01
CA SER A 314 -45.93 -39.73 56.89
C SER A 314 -47.18 -40.47 57.36
N ARG A 315 -47.78 -41.29 56.48
CA ARG A 315 -48.92 -42.17 56.83
C ARG A 315 -48.51 -43.25 57.83
N LEU A 316 -47.40 -43.94 57.58
CA LEU A 316 -46.85 -44.97 58.48
C LEU A 316 -46.48 -44.37 59.84
N SER A 317 -45.86 -43.19 59.86
CA SER A 317 -45.53 -42.49 61.10
C SER A 317 -46.77 -42.14 61.94
N ARG A 318 -47.87 -41.71 61.30
CA ARG A 318 -49.14 -41.45 61.98
C ARG A 318 -49.79 -42.73 62.51
N ALA A 319 -49.80 -43.80 61.72
CA ALA A 319 -50.30 -45.10 62.17
C ALA A 319 -49.51 -45.60 63.41
N ARG A 320 -48.18 -45.47 63.38
CA ARG A 320 -47.31 -45.79 64.52
C ARG A 320 -47.64 -44.95 65.75
N HIS A 321 -47.81 -43.63 65.59
CA HIS A 321 -48.16 -42.75 66.70
C HIS A 321 -49.54 -43.11 67.30
N ASN A 322 -50.55 -43.33 66.46
CA ASN A 322 -51.88 -43.70 66.89
C ASN A 322 -51.88 -45.04 67.65
N LEU A 323 -51.10 -46.03 67.20
CA LEU A 323 -50.89 -47.30 67.91
C LEU A 323 -50.27 -47.11 69.29
N GLY A 324 -49.29 -46.20 69.41
CA GLY A 324 -48.67 -45.88 70.69
C GLY A 324 -49.61 -45.19 71.68
N GLN A 325 -50.77 -44.69 71.22
CA GLN A 325 -51.74 -43.95 72.03
C GLN A 325 -53.00 -44.78 72.36
N VAL A 326 -53.10 -46.03 71.90
CA VAL A 326 -54.24 -46.91 72.24
C VAL A 326 -54.07 -47.41 73.69
N PRO A 327 -55.01 -47.12 74.61
CA PRO A 327 -54.95 -47.61 75.99
C PRO A 327 -55.11 -49.14 76.05
N GLU A 328 -54.39 -49.82 76.95
CA GLU A 328 -54.39 -51.30 77.09
C GLU A 328 -55.77 -51.92 77.33
N ALA A 329 -56.77 -51.14 77.76
CA ALA A 329 -58.10 -51.62 78.12
C ALA A 329 -59.11 -51.70 76.95
N ASP A 330 -58.81 -51.15 75.76
CA ASP A 330 -59.72 -51.18 74.61
C ASP A 330 -59.26 -52.20 73.54
N SER A 331 -59.67 -53.45 73.76
CA SER A 331 -59.30 -54.60 72.92
C SER A 331 -59.85 -54.50 71.49
N VAL A 332 -60.95 -53.76 71.27
CA VAL A 332 -61.60 -53.64 69.95
C VAL A 332 -60.82 -52.65 69.08
N SER A 333 -60.49 -51.48 69.63
CA SER A 333 -59.70 -50.46 68.93
C SER A 333 -58.29 -50.95 68.59
N PHE A 334 -57.66 -51.72 69.49
CA PHE A 334 -56.34 -52.32 69.24
C PHE A 334 -56.35 -53.32 68.08
N LEU A 335 -57.33 -54.24 68.05
CA LEU A 335 -57.44 -55.26 66.99
C LEU A 335 -57.80 -54.66 65.63
N GLN A 336 -58.65 -53.63 65.57
CA GLN A 336 -59.01 -52.95 64.32
C GLN A 336 -57.81 -52.19 63.71
N VAL A 337 -57.02 -51.50 64.53
CA VAL A 337 -55.83 -50.79 64.05
C VAL A 337 -54.73 -51.76 63.61
N ARG A 338 -54.58 -52.89 64.30
CA ARG A 338 -53.63 -53.95 63.93
C ARG A 338 -54.02 -54.67 62.64
N ALA A 339 -55.30 -54.99 62.47
CA ALA A 339 -55.83 -55.61 61.25
C ALA A 339 -55.67 -54.68 60.02
N ALA A 340 -55.85 -53.37 60.20
CA ALA A 340 -55.65 -52.38 59.14
C ALA A 340 -54.18 -52.22 58.69
N LEU A 341 -53.20 -52.61 59.52
CA LEU A 341 -51.79 -52.67 59.15
C LEU A 341 -51.42 -53.98 58.44
N GLN A 342 -51.92 -55.12 58.93
CA GLN A 342 -51.67 -56.43 58.31
C GLN A 342 -52.20 -56.47 56.87
N ALA A 343 -53.41 -55.96 56.64
CA ALA A 343 -53.97 -55.84 55.29
C ALA A 343 -53.18 -54.90 54.34
N ARG A 344 -52.22 -54.13 54.86
CA ARG A 344 -51.36 -53.22 54.07
C ARG A 344 -49.98 -53.79 53.81
N GLU A 345 -49.44 -54.59 54.72
CA GLU A 345 -48.22 -55.37 54.50
C GLU A 345 -48.41 -56.36 53.34
N ASP A 346 -49.61 -56.95 53.21
CA ASP A 346 -49.95 -57.87 52.11
C ASP A 346 -49.99 -57.18 50.73
N VAL A 347 -50.36 -55.89 50.67
CA VAL A 347 -50.39 -55.09 49.42
C VAL A 347 -48.99 -54.61 49.01
N GLU A 348 -48.10 -54.33 49.97
CA GLU A 348 -46.70 -54.00 49.70
C GLU A 348 -45.84 -55.25 49.42
N GLY A 349 -46.16 -56.40 50.01
CA GLY A 349 -45.54 -57.69 49.72
C GLY A 349 -45.85 -58.17 48.29
N GLY A 350 -47.12 -58.10 47.86
CA GLY A 350 -47.52 -58.49 46.50
C GLY A 350 -47.00 -57.58 45.37
N ARG A 351 -46.60 -56.34 45.68
CA ARG A 351 -46.01 -55.43 44.67
C ARG A 351 -44.49 -55.61 44.54
N ARG A 352 -43.80 -56.04 45.60
CA ARG A 352 -42.36 -56.37 45.57
C ARG A 352 -42.04 -57.62 44.77
N GLU A 353 -42.97 -58.55 44.62
CA GLU A 353 -42.80 -59.73 43.75
C GLU A 353 -43.03 -59.42 42.26
N ALA A 354 -43.70 -58.31 41.92
CA ALA A 354 -43.89 -57.85 40.54
C ALA A 354 -42.82 -56.84 40.07
N GLU A 355 -42.06 -56.22 40.99
CA GLU A 355 -40.98 -55.26 40.72
C GLU A 355 -39.60 -55.82 41.11
N GLY A 356 -39.41 -57.13 40.95
CA GLY A 356 -38.14 -57.81 41.17
C GLY A 356 -37.21 -57.69 39.97
N GLU A 357 -36.45 -56.59 39.89
CA GLU A 357 -35.00 -56.52 39.60
C GLU A 357 -34.59 -55.06 39.34
N GLY A 358 -33.73 -54.50 40.20
CA GLY A 358 -33.00 -53.25 39.91
C GLY A 358 -33.23 -52.06 40.85
N SER A 359 -33.46 -52.24 42.15
CA SER A 359 -33.38 -51.12 43.12
C SER A 359 -32.54 -51.49 44.33
N GLY A 360 -31.22 -51.34 44.17
CA GLY A 360 -30.23 -51.36 45.25
C GLY A 360 -29.78 -49.94 45.58
N CYS A 361 -30.49 -49.26 46.49
CA CYS A 361 -30.01 -48.03 47.10
C CYS A 361 -28.82 -48.34 48.03
N LEU A 362 -27.60 -48.01 47.62
CA LEU A 362 -26.48 -47.88 48.55
C LEU A 362 -26.61 -46.57 49.32
N GLY A 363 -26.81 -46.70 50.64
CA GLY A 363 -27.00 -45.59 51.56
C GLY A 363 -25.74 -44.75 51.77
N PHE A 364 -25.91 -43.43 51.69
CA PHE A 364 -25.00 -42.45 52.26
C PHE A 364 -24.98 -42.57 53.79
N ARG A 365 -23.79 -42.82 54.36
CA ARG A 365 -23.52 -42.61 55.80
C ARG A 365 -22.75 -41.29 55.95
N ALA A 366 -23.23 -40.45 56.86
CA ALA A 366 -22.67 -39.14 57.18
C ALA A 366 -21.22 -39.22 57.68
N VAL A 367 -20.40 -38.26 57.23
CA VAL A 367 -19.04 -37.96 57.72
C VAL A 367 -19.11 -36.75 58.66
N PRO A 368 -18.44 -36.75 59.84
CA PRO A 368 -18.18 -35.53 60.59
C PRO A 368 -16.91 -34.85 60.05
N ALA A 369 -16.98 -33.54 59.78
CA ALA A 369 -15.84 -32.68 59.45
C ALA A 369 -15.06 -32.30 60.74
N PRO A 370 -13.80 -31.78 60.70
CA PRO A 370 -13.10 -31.23 59.54
C PRO A 370 -11.61 -31.65 59.37
N GLY A 371 -11.24 -31.92 58.12
CA GLY A 371 -9.87 -31.94 57.59
C GLY A 371 -10.00 -31.78 56.08
N GLY A 372 -9.82 -30.56 55.57
CA GLY A 372 -10.33 -30.10 54.28
C GLY A 372 -9.66 -30.76 53.08
N ALA A 373 -10.37 -31.70 52.44
CA ALA A 373 -10.03 -32.35 51.19
C ALA A 373 -10.59 -31.58 49.98
N VAL A 374 -9.81 -31.52 48.90
CA VAL A 374 -10.31 -31.44 47.52
C VAL A 374 -9.59 -32.54 46.74
N SER A 375 -10.34 -33.55 46.31
CA SER A 375 -9.91 -34.54 45.31
C SER A 375 -10.68 -34.28 44.01
N PRO A 376 -10.13 -34.62 42.82
CA PRO A 376 -10.95 -34.77 41.62
C PRO A 376 -11.02 -36.21 41.07
N GLN A 377 -12.29 -36.62 40.80
CA GLN A 377 -12.89 -37.40 39.70
C GLN A 377 -12.46 -38.84 39.32
N PRO A 378 -13.46 -39.68 38.93
CA PRO A 378 -13.83 -39.90 37.52
C PRO A 378 -15.37 -39.74 37.28
N GLY A 379 -15.93 -39.37 36.13
CA GLY A 379 -15.40 -39.27 34.77
C GLY A 379 -15.85 -40.44 33.89
N GLY A 380 -17.15 -40.57 33.57
CA GLY A 380 -17.61 -41.61 32.64
C GLY A 380 -19.14 -41.70 32.51
N ALA A 381 -19.74 -40.85 31.68
CA ALA A 381 -21.07 -41.04 31.03
C ALA A 381 -21.51 -39.80 30.22
N VAL A 382 -20.81 -38.67 30.34
CA VAL A 382 -21.08 -37.45 29.56
C VAL A 382 -20.20 -37.38 28.28
N ALA A 383 -19.30 -38.36 28.08
CA ALA A 383 -18.28 -38.32 27.02
C ALA A 383 -18.73 -38.82 25.64
N SER A 384 -19.93 -39.41 25.49
CA SER A 384 -20.42 -39.88 24.18
C SER A 384 -21.41 -38.93 23.49
N ARG A 385 -21.72 -37.76 24.05
CA ARG A 385 -22.63 -36.78 23.44
C ARG A 385 -21.98 -35.47 23.01
N ALA A 386 -20.70 -35.26 23.32
CA ALA A 386 -19.90 -34.17 22.77
C ALA A 386 -19.36 -34.44 21.36
N LEU A 387 -19.49 -35.67 20.84
CA LEU A 387 -18.97 -36.06 19.52
C LEU A 387 -19.87 -35.62 18.36
N MET A 388 -21.17 -35.39 18.57
CA MET A 388 -22.08 -34.90 17.52
C MET A 388 -21.83 -33.42 17.16
N GLY A 389 -21.42 -32.60 18.14
CA GLY A 389 -21.03 -31.19 17.90
C GLY A 389 -19.68 -31.04 17.20
N VAL A 390 -18.82 -32.07 17.26
CA VAL A 390 -17.53 -32.11 16.55
C VAL A 390 -17.70 -32.57 15.10
N CYS A 391 -18.68 -33.44 14.81
CA CYS A 391 -19.03 -33.82 13.43
C CYS A 391 -19.57 -32.64 12.62
N LEU A 392 -20.40 -31.76 13.20
CA LEU A 392 -20.91 -30.59 12.47
C LEU A 392 -19.81 -29.59 12.13
N VAL A 393 -18.81 -29.41 13.02
CA VAL A 393 -17.64 -28.54 12.78
C VAL A 393 -16.70 -29.16 11.74
N GLN A 394 -16.57 -30.49 11.71
CA GLN A 394 -15.79 -31.20 10.71
C GLN A 394 -16.47 -31.14 9.33
N GLU A 395 -17.78 -31.32 9.24
CA GLU A 395 -18.52 -31.21 7.96
C GLU A 395 -18.62 -29.75 7.46
N LEU A 396 -18.70 -28.76 8.35
CA LEU A 396 -18.55 -27.33 8.03
C LEU A 396 -17.15 -27.00 7.49
N LEU A 397 -16.13 -27.68 8.01
CA LEU A 397 -14.74 -27.54 7.54
C LEU A 397 -14.58 -28.22 6.17
N GLU A 398 -15.23 -29.34 5.93
CA GLU A 398 -15.23 -30.02 4.62
C GLU A 398 -16.05 -29.28 3.55
N LEU A 399 -17.17 -28.66 3.90
CA LEU A 399 -17.93 -27.76 3.01
C LEU A 399 -17.15 -26.48 2.67
N ARG A 400 -16.35 -25.98 3.62
CA ARG A 400 -15.42 -24.86 3.40
C ARG A 400 -14.25 -25.24 2.47
N LEU A 401 -13.73 -26.46 2.61
CA LEU A 401 -12.66 -27.01 1.76
C LEU A 401 -13.19 -27.39 0.36
N ALA A 402 -14.41 -27.90 0.25
CA ALA A 402 -15.06 -28.21 -1.04
C ALA A 402 -15.39 -26.95 -1.87
N LEU A 403 -15.57 -25.79 -1.25
CA LEU A 403 -15.65 -24.50 -1.95
C LEU A 403 -14.31 -24.00 -2.48
N GLU A 404 -13.20 -24.48 -1.93
CA GLU A 404 -11.84 -24.12 -2.34
C GLU A 404 -11.32 -25.03 -3.47
N GLU A 405 -12.06 -26.08 -3.85
CA GLU A 405 -11.74 -26.99 -4.96
C GLU A 405 -12.68 -26.82 -6.16
N GLY A 406 -12.37 -25.85 -7.02
CA GLY A 406 -13.12 -25.56 -8.25
C GLY A 406 -12.24 -25.40 -9.50
N CYS A 407 -11.66 -26.52 -9.95
CA CYS A 407 -11.27 -26.90 -11.32
C CYS A 407 -10.28 -26.02 -12.16
N GLY A 408 -9.20 -26.64 -12.65
CA GLY A 408 -8.61 -26.32 -13.97
C GLY A 408 -9.28 -27.16 -15.09
N PRO A 409 -8.98 -27.05 -16.40
CA PRO A 409 -7.98 -26.25 -17.14
C PRO A 409 -8.59 -25.27 -18.18
N GLY A 410 -7.78 -24.38 -18.79
CA GLY A 410 -8.20 -23.38 -19.80
C GLY A 410 -8.33 -23.92 -21.25
N PRO A 411 -8.37 -23.08 -22.31
CA PRO A 411 -8.55 -21.62 -22.38
C PRO A 411 -9.82 -21.20 -23.16
N GLY A 412 -10.45 -20.09 -22.73
CA GLY A 412 -11.57 -19.42 -23.41
C GLY A 412 -11.61 -17.93 -23.04
N PRO A 413 -12.24 -17.06 -23.84
CA PRO A 413 -12.00 -15.61 -23.84
C PRO A 413 -12.45 -14.94 -22.52
N PRO A 414 -11.88 -13.75 -22.18
CA PRO A 414 -12.00 -13.17 -20.85
C PRO A 414 -13.42 -12.63 -20.64
N GLY A 415 -14.20 -13.27 -19.79
CA GLY A 415 -15.56 -12.84 -19.51
C GLY A 415 -16.15 -13.53 -18.28
N GLU A 416 -15.83 -12.99 -17.10
CA GLU A 416 -16.73 -12.83 -15.95
C GLU A 416 -15.91 -12.37 -14.73
N LEU A 417 -16.33 -11.28 -14.10
CA LEU A 417 -15.70 -10.75 -12.89
C LEU A 417 -15.82 -11.80 -11.77
N SER A 418 -14.69 -12.21 -11.19
CA SER A 418 -14.56 -13.31 -10.22
C SER A 418 -15.42 -13.19 -8.94
N PHE A 419 -16.00 -12.02 -8.67
CA PHE A 419 -16.78 -11.75 -7.46
C PHE A 419 -18.17 -12.41 -7.44
N THR A 420 -18.80 -12.68 -8.59
CA THR A 420 -20.10 -13.37 -8.66
C THR A 420 -20.00 -14.85 -8.26
N LYS A 421 -18.81 -15.45 -8.42
CA LYS A 421 -18.54 -16.84 -8.02
C LYS A 421 -18.46 -16.99 -6.50
N SER A 422 -17.96 -15.98 -5.79
CA SER A 422 -17.85 -16.00 -4.33
C SER A 422 -19.21 -16.07 -3.65
N SER A 423 -20.22 -15.42 -4.21
CA SER A 423 -21.54 -15.37 -3.62
C SER A 423 -22.41 -16.57 -4.00
N GLN A 424 -22.14 -17.22 -5.15
CA GLN A 424 -22.66 -18.55 -5.47
C GLN A 424 -22.05 -19.64 -4.56
N ALA A 425 -20.75 -19.56 -4.29
CA ALA A 425 -20.06 -20.43 -3.35
C ALA A 425 -20.69 -20.35 -1.94
N VAL A 426 -20.89 -19.15 -1.41
CA VAL A 426 -21.51 -18.97 -0.09
C VAL A 426 -22.97 -19.47 -0.05
N GLN A 427 -23.72 -19.39 -1.15
CA GLN A 427 -25.06 -19.99 -1.24
C GLN A 427 -25.03 -21.51 -1.08
N VAL A 428 -24.09 -22.20 -1.75
CA VAL A 428 -23.93 -23.66 -1.63
C VAL A 428 -23.64 -24.07 -0.19
N VAL A 429 -22.79 -23.32 0.53
CA VAL A 429 -22.50 -23.62 1.94
C VAL A 429 -23.71 -23.38 2.85
N ARG A 430 -24.46 -22.29 2.63
CA ARG A 430 -25.71 -22.05 3.38
C ARG A 430 -26.70 -23.20 3.19
N ASP A 431 -26.89 -23.64 1.95
CA ASP A 431 -27.87 -24.67 1.62
C ASP A 431 -27.44 -26.05 2.15
N GLY A 432 -26.13 -26.37 2.08
CA GLY A 432 -25.56 -27.58 2.68
C GLY A 432 -25.71 -27.62 4.21
N LEU A 433 -25.45 -26.49 4.87
CA LEU A 433 -25.66 -26.33 6.32
C LEU A 433 -27.12 -26.54 6.73
N ALA A 434 -28.04 -25.92 6.00
CA ALA A 434 -29.47 -26.06 6.26
C ALA A 434 -29.90 -27.53 6.13
N SER A 435 -29.46 -28.21 5.07
CA SER A 435 -29.75 -29.64 4.86
C SER A 435 -29.17 -30.51 5.98
N ALA A 436 -27.91 -30.30 6.37
CA ALA A 436 -27.24 -31.08 7.41
C ALA A 436 -27.91 -30.91 8.79
N CYS A 437 -28.28 -29.68 9.17
CA CYS A 437 -29.02 -29.41 10.40
C CYS A 437 -30.36 -30.14 10.43
N THR A 438 -31.08 -30.15 9.29
CA THR A 438 -32.40 -30.80 9.20
C THR A 438 -32.27 -32.32 9.33
N SER A 439 -31.30 -32.94 8.63
CA SER A 439 -31.09 -34.39 8.70
C SER A 439 -30.59 -34.88 10.07
N GLN A 440 -29.73 -34.11 10.75
CA GLN A 440 -29.30 -34.47 12.11
C GLN A 440 -30.42 -34.31 13.14
N TRP A 441 -31.32 -33.33 12.95
CA TRP A 441 -32.50 -33.17 13.80
C TRP A 441 -33.46 -34.36 13.68
N GLU A 442 -33.73 -34.81 12.45
CA GLU A 442 -34.55 -36.00 12.20
C GLU A 442 -33.96 -37.27 12.83
N GLN A 443 -32.63 -37.43 12.81
CA GLN A 443 -31.94 -38.53 13.50
C GLN A 443 -32.06 -38.44 15.03
N LEU A 444 -31.99 -37.25 15.60
CA LEU A 444 -32.19 -37.04 17.05
C LEU A 444 -33.63 -37.33 17.49
N GLN A 445 -34.61 -37.09 16.62
CA GLN A 445 -36.02 -37.46 16.87
C GLN A 445 -36.27 -38.96 16.71
N GLY A 446 -35.55 -39.65 15.82
CA GLY A 446 -35.70 -41.08 15.54
C GLY A 446 -35.22 -42.03 16.63
N LEU A 447 -34.41 -41.57 17.60
CA LEU A 447 -33.91 -42.40 18.71
C LEU A 447 -34.90 -42.53 19.89
N GLY A 448 -36.13 -42.03 19.73
CA GLY A 448 -37.19 -42.06 20.75
C GLY A 448 -38.16 -43.26 20.65
N SER A 449 -37.92 -44.24 19.79
CA SER A 449 -38.76 -45.44 19.69
C SER A 449 -37.92 -46.62 19.26
N ASP A 450 -37.58 -47.51 20.19
CA ASP A 450 -37.49 -48.95 19.95
C ASP A 450 -37.42 -49.69 21.30
N GLU A 451 -38.44 -50.51 21.56
CA GLU A 451 -38.41 -51.57 22.56
C GLU A 451 -37.81 -52.86 21.95
N ASP A 452 -37.07 -53.58 22.80
CA ASP A 452 -36.71 -55.00 22.77
C ASP A 452 -35.90 -55.60 21.59
N GLY A 453 -34.76 -56.21 21.94
CA GLY A 453 -33.99 -57.05 21.00
C GLY A 453 -32.59 -57.46 21.44
N LEU A 454 -32.51 -58.43 22.35
CA LEU A 454 -31.33 -59.13 22.87
C LEU A 454 -30.31 -59.63 21.80
N GLN A 455 -28.99 -59.39 22.01
CA GLN A 455 -27.91 -60.41 21.94
C GLN A 455 -26.49 -59.85 22.27
N LYS A 456 -25.90 -60.35 23.37
CA LYS A 456 -24.45 -60.49 23.65
C LYS A 456 -23.89 -61.72 22.88
N PRO A 457 -22.59 -62.11 22.89
CA PRO A 457 -21.38 -61.61 23.60
C PRO A 457 -20.19 -61.39 22.61
N GLY A 458 -18.93 -61.11 22.92
CA GLY A 458 -18.03 -61.13 24.09
C GLY A 458 -16.71 -60.48 23.61
N THR A 459 -15.57 -60.44 24.26
CA THR A 459 -15.04 -60.75 25.60
C THR A 459 -13.65 -60.06 25.59
N GLU A 460 -13.18 -59.67 26.76
CA GLU A 460 -11.92 -58.96 27.04
C GLU A 460 -10.66 -59.63 26.49
N ALA A 461 -9.64 -58.80 26.17
CA ALA A 461 -8.25 -59.07 26.54
C ALA A 461 -7.41 -57.77 26.51
N ASP A 462 -7.12 -57.29 27.72
CA ASP A 462 -5.96 -56.60 28.26
C ASP A 462 -4.87 -55.95 27.36
N ALA A 463 -4.65 -54.67 27.67
CA ALA A 463 -3.40 -54.02 28.07
C ALA A 463 -2.06 -54.46 27.42
N GLU A 464 -1.42 -53.53 26.71
CA GLU A 464 -0.11 -53.03 27.15
C GLU A 464 0.19 -51.63 26.58
N SER A 465 0.48 -50.70 27.48
CA SER A 465 0.99 -49.36 27.21
C SER A 465 2.49 -49.41 26.95
N GLN A 466 2.94 -49.03 25.76
CA GLN A 466 4.33 -48.69 25.47
C GLN A 466 4.40 -47.53 24.46
N ASP A 467 4.48 -46.31 24.98
CA ASP A 467 5.42 -45.31 24.45
C ASP A 467 6.71 -45.49 25.28
N PRO A 468 7.93 -45.37 24.73
CA PRO A 468 8.30 -44.29 23.81
C PRO A 468 9.33 -44.66 22.71
N GLU A 469 9.20 -44.11 21.51
CA GLU A 469 10.37 -43.78 20.67
C GLU A 469 10.20 -42.40 20.04
N SER A 470 10.33 -41.38 20.90
CA SER A 470 10.87 -40.10 20.52
C SER A 470 12.38 -40.25 20.28
N ALA A 471 12.78 -40.39 19.02
CA ALA A 471 14.17 -40.26 18.61
C ALA A 471 14.29 -39.23 17.49
N ASN A 472 14.44 -37.97 17.92
CA ASN A 472 15.39 -36.98 17.40
C ASN A 472 15.60 -36.92 15.88
N SER A 473 15.27 -35.80 15.28
CA SER A 473 16.19 -34.67 15.45
C SER A 473 15.45 -33.36 15.70
N LEU A 474 15.57 -32.87 16.93
CA LEU A 474 15.80 -31.45 17.17
C LEU A 474 16.97 -31.02 16.25
N GLU A 475 16.69 -30.47 15.07
CA GLU A 475 17.64 -29.56 14.44
C GLU A 475 17.75 -28.38 15.41
N SER A 476 18.76 -28.41 16.28
CA SER A 476 19.23 -27.26 17.03
C SER A 476 19.30 -26.08 16.05
N GLU A 477 18.31 -25.18 16.09
CA GLU A 477 18.31 -24.00 15.23
C GLU A 477 19.62 -23.25 15.46
N ALA A 478 20.43 -23.18 14.40
CA ALA A 478 21.74 -22.58 14.51
C ALA A 478 21.59 -21.14 15.03
N PRO A 479 22.39 -20.71 16.00
CA PRO A 479 22.28 -19.37 16.56
C PRO A 479 22.50 -18.33 15.46
N ARG A 480 21.93 -17.12 15.61
CA ARG A 480 22.06 -16.04 14.61
C ARG A 480 23.50 -15.77 14.17
N ASP A 481 24.45 -15.89 15.10
CA ASP A 481 25.89 -15.73 14.84
C ASP A 481 26.46 -16.76 13.84
N TYR A 482 25.84 -17.93 13.70
CA TYR A 482 26.19 -18.90 12.66
C TYR A 482 25.85 -18.34 11.27
N PHE A 483 24.61 -17.87 11.06
CA PHE A 483 24.15 -17.35 9.78
C PHE A 483 24.88 -16.08 9.36
N LEU A 484 25.23 -15.22 10.34
CA LEU A 484 26.00 -13.99 10.09
C LEU A 484 27.40 -14.25 9.51
N LYS A 485 27.96 -15.46 9.60
CA LYS A 485 29.22 -15.83 8.91
C LYS A 485 29.09 -15.82 7.39
N PHE A 486 27.87 -16.01 6.91
CA PHE A 486 27.46 -16.03 5.49
C PHE A 486 26.73 -14.76 5.09
N ALA A 487 26.80 -13.70 5.91
CA ALA A 487 26.12 -12.44 5.65
C ALA A 487 26.50 -11.86 4.28
N TYR A 488 25.50 -11.54 3.49
CA TYR A 488 25.59 -10.95 2.17
C TYR A 488 24.98 -9.55 2.19
N ILE A 489 25.74 -8.58 1.69
CA ILE A 489 25.32 -7.18 1.65
C ILE A 489 24.56 -6.98 0.34
N VAL A 490 23.23 -6.86 0.43
CA VAL A 490 22.38 -6.61 -0.74
C VAL A 490 22.26 -5.10 -0.97
N ASP A 491 22.73 -4.61 -2.11
CA ASP A 491 22.46 -3.26 -2.61
C ASP A 491 21.35 -3.33 -3.66
N LEU A 492 20.36 -2.43 -3.56
CA LEU A 492 19.23 -2.35 -4.48
C LEU A 492 19.68 -1.73 -5.81
N ASP A 493 19.29 -2.40 -6.90
CA ASP A 493 19.64 -2.00 -8.26
C ASP A 493 18.60 -1.01 -8.82
N SER A 494 19.00 0.26 -8.93
CA SER A 494 18.16 1.34 -9.46
C SER A 494 17.76 1.14 -10.93
N ASP A 495 18.51 0.34 -11.69
CA ASP A 495 18.21 0.06 -13.09
C ASP A 495 17.10 -0.98 -13.25
N THR A 496 16.80 -1.72 -12.19
CA THR A 496 15.69 -2.68 -12.16
C THR A 496 14.40 -2.12 -11.57
N ALA A 497 14.50 -1.11 -10.71
CA ALA A 497 13.37 -0.58 -9.94
C ALA A 497 12.22 -0.06 -10.81
N ASP A 498 11.00 -0.52 -10.56
CA ASP A 498 9.80 0.04 -11.19
C ASP A 498 9.60 1.52 -10.83
N LYS A 499 8.94 2.25 -11.74
CA LYS A 499 8.69 3.69 -11.59
C LYS A 499 7.92 4.07 -10.32
N PHE A 500 7.15 3.17 -9.71
CA PHE A 500 6.43 3.45 -8.46
C PHE A 500 7.23 3.09 -7.20
N LEU A 501 8.51 2.74 -7.32
CA LEU A 501 9.39 2.44 -6.20
C LEU A 501 10.40 3.55 -5.97
N GLN A 502 10.36 4.19 -4.81
CA GLN A 502 11.38 5.14 -4.37
C GLN A 502 12.48 4.41 -3.59
N LEU A 503 13.71 4.48 -4.10
CA LEU A 503 14.89 3.99 -3.40
C LEU A 503 15.44 5.05 -2.42
N PHE A 504 15.78 4.62 -1.20
CA PHE A 504 16.47 5.42 -0.19
C PHE A 504 17.89 4.90 0.01
N GLY A 505 18.84 5.56 -0.66
CA GLY A 505 20.20 5.04 -0.80
C GLY A 505 20.17 3.70 -1.54
N THR A 506 21.02 2.76 -1.12
CA THR A 506 21.09 1.42 -1.72
C THR A 506 20.37 0.35 -0.90
N LYS A 507 19.74 0.70 0.23
CA LYS A 507 19.20 -0.28 1.20
C LYS A 507 17.71 -0.17 1.47
N GLY A 508 17.10 1.00 1.24
CA GLY A 508 15.68 1.22 1.51
C GLY A 508 14.88 1.31 0.21
N VAL A 509 13.63 0.83 0.24
CA VAL A 509 12.68 1.04 -0.85
C VAL A 509 11.26 1.18 -0.30
N LYS A 510 10.53 2.14 -0.84
CA LYS A 510 9.13 2.41 -0.51
C LYS A 510 8.32 2.60 -1.77
N ARG A 511 7.08 2.13 -1.77
CA ARG A 511 6.16 2.41 -2.86
C ARG A 511 5.61 3.84 -2.76
N VAL A 512 5.52 4.50 -3.90
CA VAL A 512 5.00 5.86 -4.02
C VAL A 512 3.89 5.92 -5.06
N LEU A 513 2.96 6.87 -4.88
CA LEU A 513 1.83 7.06 -5.78
C LEU A 513 2.21 7.80 -7.07
N CYS A 514 3.24 8.64 -7.01
CA CYS A 514 3.71 9.40 -8.16
C CYS A 514 4.86 8.63 -8.83
N PRO A 515 4.83 8.41 -10.16
CA PRO A 515 5.90 7.72 -10.86
C PRO A 515 7.20 8.53 -10.80
N ILE A 516 8.29 7.85 -10.52
CA ILE A 516 9.66 8.37 -10.48
C ILE A 516 10.25 8.23 -11.87
N ASN A 517 10.89 9.31 -12.33
CA ASN A 517 11.57 9.34 -13.60
C ASN A 517 12.99 8.74 -13.47
N TYR A 518 13.06 7.42 -13.53
CA TYR A 518 14.34 6.72 -13.61
C TYR A 518 14.90 6.76 -15.05
N PRO A 519 16.23 6.70 -15.24
CA PRO A 519 16.83 6.53 -16.57
C PRO A 519 16.28 5.28 -17.27
N GLU A 520 16.13 5.35 -18.60
CA GLU A 520 15.71 4.18 -19.39
C GLU A 520 16.71 3.04 -19.22
N SER A 521 16.20 1.85 -18.87
CA SER A 521 17.01 0.65 -18.71
C SER A 521 16.25 -0.58 -19.23
N PRO A 522 16.89 -1.47 -20.01
CA PRO A 522 16.26 -2.68 -20.49
C PRO A 522 15.93 -3.67 -19.35
N THR A 523 16.60 -3.54 -18.20
CA THR A 523 16.40 -4.40 -17.03
C THR A 523 15.31 -3.90 -16.08
N ARG A 524 14.64 -2.78 -16.40
CA ARG A 524 13.64 -2.15 -15.54
C ARG A 524 12.30 -2.88 -15.59
N PHE A 525 11.73 -3.17 -14.42
CA PHE A 525 10.34 -3.63 -14.36
C PHE A 525 9.39 -2.50 -14.76
N THR A 526 8.46 -2.79 -15.67
CA THR A 526 7.49 -1.82 -16.20
C THR A 526 6.06 -2.13 -15.79
N HIS A 527 5.82 -3.36 -15.34
CA HIS A 527 4.50 -3.89 -15.04
C HIS A 527 4.29 -4.25 -13.58
N CYS A 528 5.34 -4.50 -12.79
CA CYS A 528 5.24 -4.90 -11.39
C CYS A 528 6.14 -4.01 -10.53
N GLU A 529 5.66 -3.62 -9.34
CA GLU A 529 6.38 -2.78 -8.37
C GLU A 529 7.52 -3.55 -7.67
N GLN A 530 8.51 -3.95 -8.46
CA GLN A 530 9.61 -4.83 -8.09
C GLN A 530 10.97 -4.14 -8.25
N VAL A 531 11.93 -4.61 -7.47
CA VAL A 531 13.35 -4.23 -7.57
C VAL A 531 14.21 -5.43 -7.21
N LEU A 532 15.35 -5.58 -7.88
CA LEU A 532 16.34 -6.62 -7.60
C LEU A 532 17.53 -6.06 -6.81
N GLY A 533 18.28 -6.96 -6.19
CA GLY A 533 19.64 -6.67 -5.75
C GLY A 533 20.61 -6.63 -6.93
N GLU A 534 21.64 -5.78 -6.84
CA GLU A 534 22.66 -5.59 -7.87
C GLU A 534 23.47 -6.87 -8.10
N GLY A 535 23.90 -7.52 -7.02
CA GLY A 535 24.76 -8.69 -7.09
C GLY A 535 24.02 -10.01 -7.33
N ALA A 536 24.49 -10.76 -8.32
CA ALA A 536 24.05 -12.11 -8.60
C ALA A 536 24.74 -13.12 -7.66
N LEU A 537 23.94 -14.08 -7.20
CA LEU A 537 24.33 -15.19 -6.35
C LEU A 537 24.49 -16.41 -7.26
N ASP A 538 25.57 -17.18 -7.13
CA ASP A 538 25.81 -18.33 -8.02
C ASP A 538 26.50 -19.54 -7.36
N ARG A 539 27.06 -19.39 -6.15
CA ARG A 539 27.71 -20.48 -5.42
C ARG A 539 27.82 -20.22 -3.92
N GLY A 540 27.84 -21.30 -3.14
CA GLY A 540 28.01 -21.22 -1.68
C GLY A 540 26.71 -20.88 -0.95
N THR A 541 26.88 -20.27 0.22
CA THR A 541 25.78 -19.94 1.14
C THR A 541 25.74 -18.43 1.35
N TYR A 542 24.55 -17.86 1.21
CA TYR A 542 24.30 -16.44 1.38
C TYR A 542 23.18 -16.23 2.40
N TYR A 543 23.37 -15.27 3.29
CA TYR A 543 22.38 -14.88 4.28
C TYR A 543 22.17 -13.37 4.27
N TRP A 544 20.94 -12.90 4.21
CA TRP A 544 20.64 -11.47 4.39
C TRP A 544 19.35 -11.29 5.19
N GLU A 545 19.22 -10.14 5.83
CA GLU A 545 18.05 -9.78 6.61
C GLU A 545 17.29 -8.65 5.91
N VAL A 546 15.98 -8.60 6.07
CA VAL A 546 15.11 -7.54 5.56
C VAL A 546 14.18 -7.12 6.69
N GLU A 547 14.13 -5.82 6.96
CA GLU A 547 13.21 -5.18 7.88
C GLU A 547 11.98 -4.69 7.11
N ILE A 548 10.83 -5.30 7.41
CA ILE A 548 9.52 -4.91 6.91
C ILE A 548 9.02 -3.78 7.82
N ILE A 549 8.96 -2.57 7.29
CA ILE A 549 8.56 -1.38 8.05
C ILE A 549 7.04 -1.25 8.03
N GLU A 550 6.44 -1.35 6.85
CA GLU A 550 5.00 -1.15 6.67
C GLU A 550 4.48 -1.85 5.39
N GLY A 551 3.17 -2.08 5.36
CA GLY A 551 2.46 -2.62 4.20
C GLY A 551 2.71 -4.11 3.90
N TRP A 552 2.31 -4.51 2.70
CA TRP A 552 2.43 -5.88 2.19
C TRP A 552 3.65 -5.97 1.29
N VAL A 553 4.50 -6.94 1.56
CA VAL A 553 5.78 -7.10 0.86
C VAL A 553 6.06 -8.57 0.58
N SER A 554 6.72 -8.83 -0.54
CA SER A 554 7.29 -10.13 -0.87
C SER A 554 8.81 -10.01 -0.97
N VAL A 555 9.52 -10.91 -0.28
CA VAL A 555 10.98 -10.96 -0.22
C VAL A 555 11.46 -12.34 -0.64
N GLY A 556 12.46 -12.42 -1.51
CA GLY A 556 12.89 -13.71 -2.03
C GLY A 556 14.03 -13.62 -3.02
N VAL A 557 13.98 -14.50 -4.01
CA VAL A 557 14.97 -14.62 -5.07
C VAL A 557 14.31 -14.71 -6.44
N MET A 558 14.98 -14.19 -7.45
CA MET A 558 14.56 -14.24 -8.86
C MET A 558 15.78 -14.54 -9.74
N ALA A 559 15.58 -15.32 -10.80
CA ALA A 559 16.62 -15.58 -11.79
C ALA A 559 17.05 -14.28 -12.48
N GLU A 560 18.35 -14.08 -12.64
CA GLU A 560 18.95 -12.88 -13.24
C GLU A 560 18.54 -12.68 -14.70
N ASP A 561 18.33 -13.78 -15.43
CA ASP A 561 17.90 -13.81 -16.82
C ASP A 561 16.38 -13.69 -17.00
N PHE A 562 15.63 -13.44 -15.91
CA PHE A 562 14.20 -13.20 -16.00
C PHE A 562 13.90 -11.89 -16.75
N SER A 563 12.95 -11.95 -17.69
CA SER A 563 12.55 -10.77 -18.47
C SER A 563 11.68 -9.82 -17.65
N PRO A 564 12.11 -8.57 -17.40
CA PRO A 564 11.34 -7.58 -16.63
C PRO A 564 10.10 -7.06 -17.37
N GLN A 565 9.99 -7.35 -18.66
CA GLN A 565 8.86 -6.96 -19.53
C GLN A 565 7.72 -7.98 -19.52
N GLU A 566 7.82 -9.07 -18.75
CA GLU A 566 6.72 -10.02 -18.59
C GLU A 566 5.47 -9.30 -18.04
N PRO A 567 4.26 -9.62 -18.53
CA PRO A 567 3.02 -9.04 -18.05
C PRO A 567 2.82 -9.30 -16.55
N TYR A 568 2.06 -8.44 -15.87
CA TYR A 568 1.86 -8.49 -14.41
C TYR A 568 1.59 -9.89 -13.84
N ASP A 569 0.71 -10.67 -14.49
CA ASP A 569 0.32 -12.00 -14.03
C ASP A 569 1.47 -13.02 -14.01
N ARG A 570 2.48 -12.83 -14.87
CA ARG A 570 3.67 -13.71 -15.00
C ARG A 570 4.95 -13.06 -14.47
N GLY A 571 5.00 -11.74 -14.42
CA GLY A 571 6.12 -10.93 -13.93
C GLY A 571 6.30 -10.94 -12.42
N ARG A 572 5.21 -11.23 -11.68
CA ARG A 572 5.16 -11.09 -10.22
C ARG A 572 5.99 -12.15 -9.49
N LEU A 573 6.73 -11.71 -8.48
CA LEU A 573 7.61 -12.52 -7.65
C LEU A 573 6.86 -13.71 -7.04
N GLY A 574 7.44 -14.90 -7.17
CA GLY A 574 6.89 -16.18 -6.72
C GLY A 574 5.77 -16.76 -7.61
N ARG A 575 5.26 -15.99 -8.58
CA ARG A 575 4.18 -16.41 -9.51
C ARG A 575 4.68 -16.87 -10.87
N ASN A 576 5.97 -17.21 -10.95
CA ASN A 576 6.60 -17.78 -12.14
C ASN A 576 7.59 -18.89 -11.76
N ALA A 577 8.13 -19.57 -12.76
CA ALA A 577 9.11 -20.65 -12.57
C ALA A 577 10.50 -20.15 -12.16
N HIS A 578 10.78 -18.86 -12.36
CA HIS A 578 12.09 -18.23 -12.20
C HIS A 578 12.23 -17.49 -10.87
N SER A 579 11.28 -17.64 -9.94
CA SER A 579 11.35 -16.94 -8.67
C SER A 579 10.63 -17.68 -7.55
N CYS A 580 11.08 -17.40 -6.33
CA CYS A 580 10.48 -17.90 -5.10
C CYS A 580 10.56 -16.83 -4.02
N CYS A 581 9.49 -16.64 -3.25
CA CYS A 581 9.47 -15.63 -2.20
C CYS A 581 8.62 -16.01 -0.99
N LEU A 582 8.90 -15.32 0.10
CA LEU A 582 8.04 -15.19 1.27
C LEU A 582 7.26 -13.89 1.15
N GLN A 583 5.94 -13.98 1.27
CA GLN A 583 5.01 -12.86 1.26
C GLN A 583 4.49 -12.59 2.67
N TRP A 584 4.44 -11.31 3.04
CA TRP A 584 3.64 -10.82 4.16
C TRP A 584 2.41 -10.07 3.61
N ASN A 585 1.21 -10.57 3.89
CA ASN A 585 -0.06 -10.01 3.38
C ASN A 585 -0.84 -9.19 4.43
N GLY A 586 -0.21 -8.86 5.56
CA GLY A 586 -0.84 -8.16 6.68
C GLY A 586 -1.54 -9.07 7.71
N ARG A 587 -1.75 -10.36 7.41
CA ARG A 587 -2.38 -11.32 8.32
C ARG A 587 -1.45 -12.47 8.69
N SER A 588 -0.76 -13.04 7.72
CA SER A 588 0.13 -14.18 7.90
C SER A 588 1.24 -14.17 6.86
N PHE A 589 2.29 -14.95 7.10
CA PHE A 589 3.27 -15.24 6.07
C PHE A 589 2.74 -16.31 5.11
N SER A 590 3.11 -16.21 3.83
CA SER A 590 2.93 -17.30 2.87
C SER A 590 4.15 -17.43 1.96
N VAL A 591 4.43 -18.63 1.49
CA VAL A 591 5.49 -18.88 0.52
C VAL A 591 4.86 -19.02 -0.85
N TRP A 592 5.44 -18.35 -1.84
CA TRP A 592 5.04 -18.44 -3.24
C TRP A 592 6.15 -19.06 -4.07
N PHE A 593 5.78 -20.08 -4.84
CA PHE A 593 6.64 -20.66 -5.86
C PHE A 593 5.78 -21.16 -7.02
N HIS A 594 6.17 -20.78 -8.25
CA HIS A 594 5.54 -21.29 -9.46
C HIS A 594 4.02 -21.08 -9.51
N GLY A 595 3.55 -19.97 -8.92
CA GLY A 595 2.14 -19.57 -8.84
C GLY A 595 1.33 -20.24 -7.74
N LEU A 596 1.92 -21.14 -6.95
CA LEU A 596 1.26 -21.77 -5.81
C LEU A 596 1.62 -21.08 -4.51
N GLU A 597 0.65 -20.95 -3.63
CA GLU A 597 0.79 -20.37 -2.29
C GLU A 597 0.77 -21.47 -1.23
N LEU A 598 1.67 -21.37 -0.25
CA LEU A 598 1.65 -22.14 0.98
C LEU A 598 1.56 -21.19 2.17
N LEU A 599 0.43 -21.21 2.87
CA LEU A 599 0.20 -20.39 4.07
C LEU A 599 1.06 -20.89 5.24
N LEU A 600 1.69 -19.98 5.96
CA LEU A 600 2.48 -20.29 7.15
C LEU A 600 1.76 -19.80 8.42
N PRO A 601 1.55 -20.66 9.43
CA PRO A 601 0.87 -20.29 10.68
C PRO A 601 1.84 -19.59 11.65
N HIS A 602 2.55 -18.57 11.17
CA HIS A 602 3.52 -17.81 11.95
C HIS A 602 3.02 -16.37 12.18
N PRO A 603 3.23 -15.80 13.39
CA PRO A 603 2.90 -14.41 13.66
C PRO A 603 3.81 -13.45 12.88
N PHE A 604 3.41 -12.18 12.79
CA PHE A 604 4.22 -11.14 12.17
C PHE A 604 5.61 -11.03 12.82
N SER A 605 6.64 -10.94 11.97
CA SER A 605 8.00 -10.60 12.38
C SER A 605 8.48 -9.39 11.57
N PRO A 606 8.95 -8.32 12.23
CA PRO A 606 9.42 -7.13 11.53
C PRO A 606 10.71 -7.39 10.76
N THR A 607 11.54 -8.34 11.20
CA THR A 607 12.76 -8.73 10.49
C THR A 607 12.64 -10.17 10.00
N VAL A 608 12.95 -10.37 8.72
CA VAL A 608 12.99 -11.67 8.05
C VAL A 608 14.42 -11.92 7.60
N GLY A 609 14.99 -13.05 8.02
CA GLY A 609 16.26 -13.57 7.53
C GLY A 609 16.03 -14.53 6.36
N ILE A 610 16.81 -14.39 5.29
CA ILE A 610 16.76 -15.25 4.11
C ILE A 610 18.12 -15.92 3.99
N CYS A 611 18.13 -17.26 3.95
CA CYS A 611 19.32 -18.07 3.75
C CYS A 611 19.19 -18.88 2.46
N LEU A 612 20.12 -18.68 1.54
CA LEU A 612 20.19 -19.37 0.26
C LEU A 612 21.46 -20.23 0.22
N GLU A 613 21.28 -21.54 0.06
CA GLU A 613 22.37 -22.52 -0.06
C GLU A 613 22.36 -23.13 -1.46
N TYR A 614 23.27 -22.68 -2.33
CA TYR A 614 23.30 -23.12 -3.73
C TYR A 614 23.62 -24.60 -3.89
N ALA A 615 24.63 -25.09 -3.15
CA ALA A 615 25.08 -26.47 -3.24
C ALA A 615 23.97 -27.46 -2.85
N ASP A 616 23.21 -27.09 -1.83
CA ASP A 616 22.11 -27.88 -1.28
C ASP A 616 20.75 -27.58 -1.93
N ARG A 617 20.69 -26.65 -2.88
CA ARG A 617 19.46 -26.18 -3.55
C ARG A 617 18.36 -25.86 -2.55
N THR A 618 18.74 -25.13 -1.51
CA THR A 618 17.89 -24.86 -0.34
C THR A 618 17.69 -23.36 -0.19
N LEU A 619 16.43 -22.96 0.05
CA LEU A 619 16.07 -21.59 0.43
C LEU A 619 15.30 -21.67 1.74
N ALA A 620 15.76 -20.95 2.76
CA ALA A 620 15.14 -20.92 4.07
C ALA A 620 14.82 -19.49 4.50
N PHE A 621 13.64 -19.32 5.09
CA PHE A 621 13.15 -18.08 5.65
C PHE A 621 13.06 -18.19 7.15
N TYR A 622 13.53 -17.17 7.86
CA TYR A 622 13.57 -17.10 9.32
C TYR A 622 12.91 -15.80 9.78
N ALA A 623 12.15 -15.86 10.87
CA ALA A 623 11.77 -14.69 11.63
C ALA A 623 12.90 -14.37 12.62
N VAL A 624 13.32 -13.10 12.66
CA VAL A 624 14.40 -12.64 13.52
C VAL A 624 13.83 -11.63 14.52
N ARG A 625 13.86 -11.97 15.81
CA ARG A 625 13.35 -11.10 16.89
C ARG A 625 14.26 -11.16 18.10
N ASP A 626 14.71 -10.01 18.57
CA ASP A 626 15.57 -9.88 19.76
C ASP A 626 16.83 -10.79 19.72
N GLY A 627 17.41 -10.97 18.53
CA GLY A 627 18.58 -11.83 18.31
C GLY A 627 18.29 -13.33 18.27
N LYS A 628 17.05 -13.75 18.52
CA LYS A 628 16.58 -15.11 18.30
C LYS A 628 16.09 -15.27 16.87
N MET A 629 16.43 -16.40 16.26
CA MET A 629 15.94 -16.80 14.94
C MET A 629 14.94 -17.94 15.14
N SER A 630 13.87 -17.93 14.36
CA SER A 630 12.90 -19.02 14.27
C SER A 630 12.63 -19.33 12.79
N LEU A 631 12.82 -20.57 12.37
CA LEU A 631 12.57 -21.01 11.00
C LEU A 631 11.09 -20.87 10.65
N LEU A 632 10.78 -20.04 9.66
CA LEU A 632 9.43 -19.91 9.11
C LEU A 632 9.16 -21.05 8.12
N ARG A 633 10.07 -21.23 7.17
CA ARG A 633 9.98 -22.32 6.19
C ARG A 633 11.34 -22.59 5.55
N ARG A 634 11.66 -23.87 5.38
CA ARG A 634 12.74 -24.34 4.51
C ARG A 634 12.16 -24.99 3.26
N LEU A 635 12.68 -24.61 2.11
CA LEU A 635 12.35 -25.15 0.79
C LEU A 635 13.57 -25.92 0.29
N LYS A 636 13.39 -27.23 0.10
CA LYS A 636 14.40 -28.15 -0.43
C LYS A 636 13.68 -29.28 -1.15
N THR A 637 14.23 -29.73 -2.27
CA THR A 637 13.69 -30.90 -2.99
C THR A 637 13.83 -32.16 -2.15
N SER A 638 12.74 -32.89 -1.95
CA SER A 638 12.77 -34.19 -1.28
C SER A 638 13.51 -35.22 -2.15
N ARG A 639 14.37 -36.05 -1.55
CA ARG A 639 14.92 -37.22 -2.25
C ARG A 639 13.84 -38.30 -2.22
N ALA A 640 13.36 -38.73 -3.39
CA ALA A 640 12.34 -39.77 -3.50
C ALA A 640 12.71 -41.00 -2.66
N ARG A 641 11.91 -41.26 -1.62
CA ARG A 641 12.04 -42.46 -0.78
C ARG A 641 11.64 -43.67 -1.62
N ARG A 642 12.60 -44.51 -1.99
CA ARG A 642 12.33 -45.84 -2.56
C ARG A 642 11.85 -46.76 -1.45
N SER A 643 10.58 -46.67 -1.05
CA SER A 643 9.92 -47.75 -0.31
C SER A 643 8.41 -47.61 -0.48
N GLY A 644 7.79 -48.65 -1.04
CA GLY A 644 6.38 -48.66 -1.44
C GLY A 644 5.41 -48.67 -0.27
N THR A 645 4.53 -47.66 -0.28
CA THR A 645 3.15 -47.70 0.22
C THR A 645 2.40 -46.57 -0.51
N PRO A 646 1.10 -46.70 -0.84
CA PRO A 646 0.39 -45.68 -1.60
C PRO A 646 0.25 -44.43 -0.72
N ALA A 647 0.78 -43.30 -1.20
CA ALA A 647 0.83 -42.05 -0.45
C ALA A 647 -0.56 -41.40 -0.34
N SER A 648 -0.78 -40.71 0.78
CA SER A 648 -1.84 -39.72 1.00
C SER A 648 -1.97 -38.73 -0.17
N PRO A 649 -3.09 -37.99 -0.30
CA PRO A 649 -3.20 -36.91 -1.29
C PRO A 649 -1.94 -36.05 -1.26
N VAL A 650 -1.25 -35.99 -2.40
CA VAL A 650 0.03 -35.31 -2.53
C VAL A 650 -0.24 -33.81 -2.49
N ASP A 651 0.27 -33.12 -1.47
CA ASP A 651 0.22 -31.65 -1.38
C ASP A 651 0.70 -31.03 -2.72
N PRO A 652 -0.16 -30.31 -3.45
CA PRO A 652 0.17 -29.73 -4.75
C PRO A 652 1.40 -28.83 -4.70
N PHE A 653 1.59 -28.10 -3.60
CA PHE A 653 2.75 -27.23 -3.41
C PHE A 653 4.03 -28.06 -3.30
N GLN A 654 4.04 -29.08 -2.44
CA GLN A 654 5.21 -29.95 -2.25
C GLN A 654 5.57 -30.72 -3.53
N SER A 655 4.57 -31.22 -4.27
CA SER A 655 4.78 -31.88 -5.57
C SER A 655 5.46 -30.95 -6.58
N ARG A 656 5.01 -29.69 -6.65
CA ARG A 656 5.59 -28.69 -7.55
C ARG A 656 7.00 -28.28 -7.13
N LEU A 657 7.23 -28.15 -5.83
CA LEU A 657 8.54 -27.89 -5.26
C LEU A 657 9.51 -29.03 -5.61
N ASP A 658 9.14 -30.28 -5.39
CA ASP A 658 9.99 -31.43 -5.69
C ASP A 658 10.32 -31.56 -7.18
N SER A 659 9.38 -31.17 -8.05
CA SER A 659 9.55 -31.28 -9.51
C SER A 659 10.36 -30.14 -10.12
N HIS A 660 10.20 -28.89 -9.64
CA HIS A 660 10.71 -27.70 -10.34
C HIS A 660 11.71 -26.87 -9.53
N PHE A 661 11.73 -26.97 -8.20
CA PHE A 661 12.55 -26.08 -7.36
C PHE A 661 14.04 -26.23 -7.62
N ALA A 662 14.50 -27.47 -7.87
CA ALA A 662 15.89 -27.72 -8.27
C ALA A 662 16.30 -27.04 -9.58
N GLY A 663 15.35 -26.74 -10.47
CA GLY A 663 15.59 -26.01 -11.72
C GLY A 663 15.88 -24.53 -11.49
N LEU A 664 15.34 -23.92 -10.43
CA LEU A 664 15.63 -22.52 -10.09
C LEU A 664 17.14 -22.28 -9.90
N PHE A 665 17.86 -23.26 -9.34
CA PHE A 665 19.29 -23.19 -9.08
C PHE A 665 20.18 -23.47 -10.30
N THR A 666 19.60 -23.71 -11.50
CA THR A 666 20.38 -23.71 -12.75
C THR A 666 20.66 -22.30 -13.25
N HIS A 667 19.96 -21.30 -12.71
CA HIS A 667 20.14 -19.90 -13.01
C HIS A 667 20.98 -19.22 -11.91
N ARG A 668 21.60 -18.09 -12.26
CA ARG A 668 22.13 -17.15 -11.27
C ARG A 668 20.94 -16.42 -10.67
N LEU A 669 20.82 -16.38 -9.35
CA LEU A 669 19.70 -15.74 -8.67
C LEU A 669 20.13 -14.39 -8.09
N LYS A 670 19.22 -13.42 -8.12
CA LYS A 670 19.36 -12.14 -7.42
C LYS A 670 18.37 -12.09 -6.26
N PRO A 671 18.72 -11.44 -5.13
CA PRO A 671 17.72 -11.02 -4.14
C PRO A 671 16.64 -10.20 -4.84
N ALA A 672 15.38 -10.45 -4.53
CA ALA A 672 14.25 -9.83 -5.20
C ALA A 672 13.19 -9.37 -4.19
N PHE A 673 12.62 -8.21 -4.48
CA PHE A 673 11.68 -7.54 -3.60
C PHE A 673 10.49 -7.03 -4.40
N PHE A 674 9.28 -7.25 -3.88
CA PHE A 674 8.04 -6.78 -4.47
C PHE A 674 7.20 -6.07 -3.40
N LEU A 675 6.77 -4.84 -3.69
CA LEU A 675 6.04 -3.98 -2.76
C LEU A 675 4.56 -3.93 -3.17
N GLU A 676 3.72 -4.70 -2.50
CA GLU A 676 2.39 -5.04 -3.03
C GLU A 676 1.31 -4.03 -2.68
N SER A 677 1.38 -3.45 -1.48
CA SER A 677 0.45 -2.42 -1.01
C SER A 677 1.02 -1.02 -1.26
N VAL A 678 0.16 0.00 -1.22
CA VAL A 678 0.53 1.40 -1.53
C VAL A 678 1.45 2.01 -0.46
N ASP A 679 1.29 1.57 0.77
CA ASP A 679 2.05 1.95 1.97
C ASP A 679 3.30 1.07 2.17
N ALA A 680 3.55 0.09 1.29
CA ALA A 680 4.65 -0.84 1.42
C ALA A 680 6.00 -0.12 1.53
N HIS A 681 6.76 -0.48 2.56
CA HIS A 681 8.07 0.06 2.86
C HIS A 681 8.94 -1.03 3.50
N LEU A 682 10.10 -1.27 2.93
CA LEU A 682 11.08 -2.20 3.48
C LEU A 682 12.49 -1.61 3.43
N GLN A 683 13.34 -2.15 4.29
CA GLN A 683 14.74 -1.83 4.37
C GLN A 683 15.54 -3.12 4.48
N ILE A 684 16.55 -3.30 3.63
CA ILE A 684 17.49 -4.39 3.75
C ILE A 684 18.34 -4.15 5.00
N GLY A 685 18.54 -5.24 5.78
CA GLY A 685 18.96 -5.26 7.18
C GLY A 685 20.20 -4.42 7.55
N PRO A 686 20.37 -4.10 8.84
CA PRO A 686 20.68 -2.72 9.21
C PRO A 686 22.16 -2.40 9.50
N LEU A 687 22.45 -1.13 9.24
CA LEU A 687 23.43 -0.21 9.81
C LEU A 687 23.46 -0.10 11.37
N LYS A 688 22.96 -1.07 12.15
CA LYS A 688 23.12 -1.04 13.62
C LYS A 688 24.60 -1.21 13.96
N LYS A 689 25.18 -0.26 14.71
CA LYS A 689 26.61 -0.21 15.11
C LYS A 689 27.17 -1.55 15.61
N SER A 690 26.35 -2.41 16.20
CA SER A 690 26.74 -3.74 16.67
C SER A 690 27.15 -4.70 15.53
N CYS A 691 26.49 -4.66 14.38
CA CYS A 691 26.77 -5.55 13.24
C CYS A 691 27.98 -5.07 12.40
N ILE A 692 28.25 -3.76 12.40
CA ILE A 692 29.43 -3.15 11.76
C ILE A 692 30.74 -3.71 12.35
N SER A 693 30.76 -4.10 13.62
CA SER A 693 31.96 -4.63 14.29
C SER A 693 32.39 -6.04 13.81
N VAL A 694 31.45 -6.80 13.25
CA VAL A 694 31.70 -8.13 12.66
C VAL A 694 32.14 -7.98 11.20
N LEU A 695 31.56 -7.04 10.47
CA LEU A 695 31.93 -6.76 9.07
C LEU A 695 33.26 -5.99 8.93
N LYS A 696 33.60 -5.07 9.85
CA LYS A 696 34.90 -4.35 9.86
C LYS A 696 36.11 -5.21 10.25
N ARG A 697 35.91 -6.46 10.65
CA ARG A 697 36.98 -7.40 11.02
C ARG A 697 37.40 -8.31 9.86
N ARG A 698 36.76 -8.16 8.70
CA ARG A 698 37.21 -8.60 7.38
C ARG A 698 37.55 -7.37 6.56
#